data_AF-A0A8T3TE22-F1
#
_entry.id   AF-A0A8T3TE22-F1
#
_cell.length_a   1.000
_cell.length_b   1.000
_cell.length_c   1.000
_cell.angle_alpha   90.00
_cell.angle_beta   90.00
_cell.angle_gamma   90.00
#
_symmetry.space_group_name_H-M   'P 1'
#
loop_
_entity.id
_entity.type
_entity.pdbx_description
1 polymer ?
#
loop_
_entity_poly.entity_id
_entity_poly.type
_entity_poly.pdbx_seq_one_letter_code
_entity_poly.pdbx_strand_id
1 'polypeptide(L)'
;PDTARELLDALAGDAVSADVLLGLLGFAARHNERLTTADESHDIVKNPTVDSDATGHEYVSGTEESAVAPLYLIVGDPSRGTAGSDDRRTHLSAWRLSGLGRQIAELVPMRYSDDAELAKLGNRVAEIGKQWLEAASVEWAIVDEARPEIVVRRDANTSAQWLYGKRVLVLGAGALGAPVAEMCVRGGASHVVVVDRRAVRHGVLVRQPYSDADIGEPKATVLAQRLRHIRPDAKIEAVVGDVCSSELPGDGAAFDLIIDATADRIVRTHLERTRRAYRDRWPTLATLLVGHNATRGIAAIAGARASGGGTDVLRRAGIAARTEATGELRDFADDFFPTEMRTDLFQPEPGCSDATFVGSAAAVTSLTGQLFTGVLAAVSQPDEQQTMSVLFVRLPGGPRDPCPRGTRWISWPNDIVFDDLTGFEVRISARAAAELRAEACRGVRIRGPRVETGGTLLGAFDDAAGVVWIDEATGPPPDSLLSEVHFQHGIAGVDQQLSARREATGKATRFVGMWHTHPYGPAWPSPTDEAGMAALVMPARTAPPRALILIAGGPAEQWTAWLEGYGTPAWYARIVDRTDSDANAQPQLCDVDRHGGPVTWWPGGFATRPLAIPASDLRSYAGPAALGTAALEETDVLSRDIGLALSGGGFRAAAFHLGCLRALHDLRLLNRVRVVSGISGGSLMAALWGYGLADFSEFDRSAVKLLRRGLQHSIAWRALRPSRLTRAAVSAGSALLRPGRPAATRKATRTDCLADALRELAFGDTTMTEAVRVGTDIVLTATDLITGTAVRFGSATSSSSKHGAITEPVEVANAVAASAAFPLLLPAVEQEPLFTRATSRTHHPLLLADGGLYDNLGLTVLQPGRSAHYTHHIYNINYIVSCDAGRGLLQKKAPHFLPGRLKRTVEIIHERAQNEGRGKLHEWAAAGLLDGFTMAYLGMRDERIPVPVADLVPHERVATYPTNFAAMSTRDLDALTLRGEQLIRALLPIYCPRLT
;
A
#
# COMPACT_ATOMS: atom_id res chain seq x y z
N PRO A 1 56.88 20.04 -25.54
CA PRO A 1 57.98 20.00 -24.56
C PRO A 1 57.81 18.78 -23.66
N ASP A 2 58.73 17.83 -23.78
CA ASP A 2 58.73 16.57 -23.03
C ASP A 2 59.66 16.66 -21.80
N THR A 3 60.47 17.72 -21.74
CA THR A 3 61.35 18.07 -20.62
C THR A 3 61.08 19.49 -20.13
N ALA A 4 61.41 19.78 -18.86
CA ALA A 4 61.28 21.12 -18.28
C ALA A 4 62.22 22.14 -18.94
N ARG A 5 63.35 21.69 -19.50
CA ARG A 5 64.24 22.52 -20.33
C ARG A 5 63.54 22.99 -21.62
N GLU A 6 62.94 22.08 -22.37
CA GLU A 6 62.20 22.44 -23.59
C GLU A 6 61.02 23.38 -23.29
N LEU A 7 60.38 23.21 -22.13
CA LEU A 7 59.31 24.10 -21.68
C LEU A 7 59.84 25.51 -21.37
N LEU A 8 60.97 25.61 -20.68
CA LEU A 8 61.64 26.89 -20.41
C LEU A 8 62.13 27.57 -21.69
N ASP A 9 62.70 26.82 -22.63
CA ASP A 9 63.14 27.34 -23.92
C ASP A 9 61.94 27.87 -24.74
N ALA A 10 60.79 27.18 -24.67
CA ALA A 10 59.56 27.64 -25.31
C ALA A 10 58.97 28.91 -24.67
N LEU A 11 59.11 29.08 -23.35
CA LEU A 11 58.61 30.23 -22.59
C LEU A 11 59.63 31.38 -22.47
N ALA A 12 60.88 31.18 -22.93
CA ALA A 12 61.93 32.17 -22.83
C ALA A 12 61.60 33.48 -23.57
N GLY A 13 60.80 33.39 -24.65
CA GLY A 13 60.29 34.54 -25.39
C GLY A 13 59.37 35.46 -24.58
N ASP A 14 58.75 34.94 -23.52
CA ASP A 14 57.84 35.65 -22.62
C ASP A 14 58.52 36.06 -21.29
N ALA A 15 59.85 36.11 -21.27
CA ALA A 15 60.68 36.44 -20.11
C ALA A 15 60.54 35.50 -18.90
N VAL A 16 60.04 34.27 -19.08
CA VAL A 16 59.99 33.25 -18.04
C VAL A 16 61.35 32.55 -17.96
N SER A 17 62.16 32.91 -16.96
CA SER A 17 63.43 32.24 -16.69
C SER A 17 63.28 31.11 -15.66
N ALA A 18 64.28 30.23 -15.56
CA ALA A 18 64.32 29.21 -14.52
C ALA A 18 64.21 29.79 -13.10
N ASP A 19 64.79 30.98 -12.86
CA ASP A 19 64.68 31.67 -11.57
C ASP A 19 63.26 32.17 -11.26
N VAL A 20 62.54 32.65 -12.28
CA VAL A 20 61.14 33.07 -12.16
C VAL A 20 60.27 31.86 -11.87
N LEU A 21 60.47 30.77 -12.60
CA LEU A 21 59.73 29.53 -12.40
C LEU A 21 59.94 28.96 -10.99
N LEU A 22 61.19 28.81 -10.53
CA LEU A 22 61.51 28.35 -9.17
C LEU A 22 60.91 29.26 -8.09
N GLY A 23 60.88 30.58 -8.31
CA GLY A 23 60.25 31.53 -7.41
C GLY A 23 58.73 31.36 -7.32
N LEU A 24 58.06 31.18 -8.46
CA LEU A 24 56.61 30.92 -8.52
C LEU A 24 56.24 29.58 -7.88
N LEU A 25 57.03 28.55 -8.13
CA LEU A 25 56.85 27.24 -7.50
C LEU A 25 56.95 27.36 -5.96
N GLY A 26 57.94 28.10 -5.45
CA GLY A 26 58.10 28.33 -4.01
C GLY A 26 57.03 29.22 -3.36
N PHE A 27 56.34 30.05 -4.15
CA PHE A 27 55.15 30.76 -3.70
C PHE A 27 53.94 29.81 -3.62
N ALA A 28 53.71 29.02 -4.68
CA ALA A 28 52.61 28.07 -4.76
C ALA A 28 52.68 26.97 -3.69
N ALA A 29 53.87 26.41 -3.44
CA ALA A 29 54.07 25.39 -2.41
C ALA A 29 53.67 25.90 -1.01
N ARG A 30 54.11 27.12 -0.64
CA ARG A 30 53.74 27.76 0.64
C ARG A 30 52.27 28.14 0.72
N HIS A 31 51.64 28.49 -0.39
CA HIS A 31 50.20 28.78 -0.43
C HIS A 31 49.36 27.52 -0.24
N ASN A 32 49.72 26.42 -0.90
CA ASN A 32 49.03 25.13 -0.76
C ASN A 32 49.14 24.57 0.66
N GLU A 33 50.30 24.71 1.31
CA GLU A 33 50.49 24.30 2.71
C GLU A 33 49.56 25.06 3.68
N ARG A 34 49.32 26.36 3.44
CA ARG A 34 48.36 27.16 4.21
C ARG A 34 46.91 26.74 3.99
N LEU A 35 46.55 26.27 2.80
CA LEU A 35 45.20 25.79 2.50
C LEU A 35 44.94 24.42 3.12
N THR A 36 45.94 23.53 3.17
CA THR A 36 45.82 22.22 3.81
C THR A 36 45.83 22.27 5.33
N THR A 37 46.43 23.31 5.93
CA THR A 37 46.48 23.51 7.39
C THR A 37 45.31 24.31 7.94
N ALA A 38 44.53 24.99 7.08
CA ALA A 38 43.40 25.83 7.49
C ALA A 38 42.10 25.04 7.76
N ASP A 39 42.02 23.75 7.40
CA ASP A 39 40.81 22.92 7.57
C ASP A 39 40.88 21.95 8.77
N GLU A 40 41.95 21.99 9.58
CA GLU A 40 42.08 21.21 10.82
C GLU A 40 41.42 21.88 12.04
N SER A 41 40.27 22.50 11.83
CA SER A 41 39.33 22.78 12.92
C SER A 41 38.01 22.12 12.58
N HIS A 42 37.90 20.80 12.76
CA HIS A 42 36.73 20.05 13.27
C HIS A 42 37.06 18.53 13.28
N ASP A 43 37.21 17.97 14.48
CA ASP A 43 37.07 16.56 14.89
C ASP A 43 37.59 15.43 13.98
N ILE A 44 38.68 14.76 14.41
CA ILE A 44 38.67 13.42 15.04
C ILE A 44 40.12 13.06 15.43
N VAL A 45 40.37 12.94 16.74
CA VAL A 45 41.54 12.26 17.29
C VAL A 45 41.38 10.75 17.05
N LYS A 46 42.18 10.16 16.16
CA LYS A 46 42.47 8.72 16.18
C LYS A 46 43.91 8.53 16.66
N ASN A 47 44.07 8.25 17.95
CA ASN A 47 45.29 7.61 18.45
C ASN A 47 45.43 6.22 17.80
N PRO A 48 46.60 5.84 17.27
CA PRO A 48 46.82 4.47 16.85
C PRO A 48 46.89 3.55 18.07
N THR A 49 45.94 2.61 18.15
CA THR A 49 45.96 1.48 19.10
C THR A 49 46.97 0.43 18.64
N VAL A 50 47.86 0.04 19.54
CA VAL A 50 48.77 -1.09 19.36
C VAL A 50 48.03 -2.36 19.80
N ASP A 51 47.66 -3.22 18.86
CA ASP A 51 47.17 -4.58 19.15
C ASP A 51 48.28 -5.60 18.81
N SER A 52 48.57 -6.50 19.75
CA SER A 52 49.55 -7.57 19.62
C SER A 52 48.87 -8.93 19.45
N ASP A 53 49.19 -9.66 18.38
CA ASP A 53 48.78 -11.06 18.20
C ASP A 53 49.87 -12.05 18.66
N ALA A 54 49.43 -13.26 19.02
CA ALA A 54 50.15 -14.28 19.79
C ALA A 54 51.35 -14.98 19.10
N THR A 55 51.98 -14.36 18.11
CA THR A 55 53.14 -14.92 17.37
C THR A 55 54.36 -14.00 17.32
N GLY A 56 54.35 -12.84 17.98
CA GLY A 56 55.56 -12.04 18.20
C GLY A 56 56.18 -11.41 16.95
N HIS A 57 55.40 -11.24 15.87
CA HIS A 57 55.82 -10.44 14.72
C HIS A 57 55.33 -9.00 14.88
N GLU A 58 56.26 -8.07 15.09
CA GLU A 58 56.00 -6.63 14.96
C GLU A 58 55.77 -6.30 13.48
N TYR A 59 54.52 -5.94 13.12
CA TYR A 59 54.23 -5.26 11.87
C TYR A 59 54.12 -3.76 12.17
N VAL A 60 55.10 -2.99 11.71
CA VAL A 60 54.90 -1.55 11.47
C VAL A 60 53.97 -1.46 10.27
N SER A 61 52.70 -1.13 10.47
CA SER A 61 51.83 -0.72 9.38
C SER A 61 52.52 0.45 8.68
N GLY A 62 52.85 0.28 7.40
CA GLY A 62 53.55 1.28 6.62
C GLY A 62 52.87 2.64 6.81
N THR A 63 53.64 3.61 7.29
CA THR A 63 53.38 4.99 6.92
C THR A 63 53.39 4.99 5.40
N GLU A 64 52.23 5.17 4.77
CA GLU A 64 52.22 5.70 3.41
C GLU A 64 53.13 6.91 3.47
N GLU A 65 54.29 6.85 2.81
CA GLU A 65 55.00 8.04 2.40
C GLU A 65 53.92 8.93 1.81
N SER A 66 53.61 10.05 2.46
CA SER A 66 52.68 11.05 1.95
C SER A 66 53.02 11.27 0.49
N ALA A 67 52.24 10.69 -0.42
CA ALA A 67 52.48 10.76 -1.84
C ALA A 67 52.51 12.24 -2.19
N VAL A 68 53.71 12.77 -2.42
CA VAL A 68 53.93 14.21 -2.55
C VAL A 68 53.06 14.69 -3.71
N ALA A 69 52.06 15.52 -3.41
CA ALA A 69 51.13 16.02 -4.42
C ALA A 69 51.93 16.62 -5.59
N PRO A 70 51.66 16.21 -6.84
CA PRO A 70 52.43 16.66 -7.99
C PRO A 70 52.29 18.17 -8.19
N LEU A 71 53.38 18.80 -8.62
CA LEU A 71 53.41 20.23 -8.86
C LEU A 71 52.94 20.53 -10.27
N TYR A 72 51.90 21.37 -10.40
CA TYR A 72 51.36 21.78 -11.70
C TYR A 72 51.82 23.21 -12.03
N LEU A 73 52.40 23.39 -13.22
CA LEU A 73 52.61 24.71 -13.81
C LEU A 73 51.43 25.01 -14.73
N ILE A 74 50.70 26.09 -14.46
CA ILE A 74 49.59 26.54 -15.29
C ILE A 74 50.00 27.87 -15.95
N VAL A 75 49.98 27.91 -17.28
CA VAL A 75 50.25 29.12 -18.06
C VAL A 75 48.98 29.51 -18.82
N GLY A 76 48.56 30.77 -18.67
CA GLY A 76 47.44 31.34 -19.40
C GLY A 76 47.91 32.08 -20.65
N ASP A 77 47.35 31.76 -21.81
CA ASP A 77 47.61 32.43 -23.10
C ASP A 77 46.29 32.90 -23.73
N PRO A 78 46.13 34.18 -24.14
CA PRO A 78 44.93 34.65 -24.83
C PRO A 78 44.82 34.15 -26.28
N SER A 79 44.61 32.84 -26.49
CA SER A 79 44.66 32.21 -27.81
C SER A 79 43.34 31.68 -28.39
N ARG A 80 42.20 31.78 -27.69
CA ARG A 80 40.89 31.35 -28.25
C ARG A 80 39.78 32.38 -28.05
N GLY A 81 39.15 32.80 -29.16
CA GLY A 81 37.83 33.42 -29.16
C GLY A 81 36.72 32.35 -29.12
N THR A 82 35.52 32.71 -28.68
CA THR A 82 34.33 31.88 -28.93
C THR A 82 33.97 31.96 -30.41
N ALA A 83 33.38 30.90 -30.99
CA ALA A 83 32.88 30.96 -32.36
C ALA A 83 31.93 32.17 -32.52
N GLY A 84 32.33 33.18 -33.31
CA GLY A 84 31.56 34.41 -33.54
C GLY A 84 31.94 35.64 -32.67
N SER A 85 33.00 35.60 -31.87
CA SER A 85 33.53 36.77 -31.15
C SER A 85 35.03 36.97 -31.44
N ASP A 86 35.42 38.21 -31.73
CA ASP A 86 36.83 38.63 -31.90
C ASP A 86 37.56 38.84 -30.56
N ASP A 87 36.86 38.73 -29.42
CA ASP A 87 37.47 38.89 -28.10
C ASP A 87 38.31 37.65 -27.74
N ARG A 88 39.63 37.83 -27.74
CA ARG A 88 40.58 36.81 -27.29
C ARG A 88 40.36 36.52 -25.80
N ARG A 89 40.07 35.25 -25.44
CA ARG A 89 39.97 34.80 -24.05
C ARG A 89 41.20 33.97 -23.67
N THR A 90 41.56 34.01 -22.40
CA THR A 90 42.67 33.24 -21.82
C THR A 90 42.38 31.75 -21.89
N HIS A 91 43.24 31.01 -22.56
CA HIS A 91 43.36 29.56 -22.60
C HIS A 91 44.38 29.12 -21.55
N LEU A 92 44.18 27.98 -20.89
CA LEU A 92 45.10 27.45 -19.89
C LEU A 92 45.83 26.22 -20.44
N SER A 93 47.15 26.22 -20.35
CA SER A 93 48.00 25.05 -20.57
C SER A 93 48.59 24.64 -19.23
N ALA A 94 48.50 23.36 -18.90
CA ALA A 94 49.01 22.85 -17.63
C ALA A 94 50.00 21.71 -17.86
N TRP A 95 51.06 21.71 -17.06
CA TRP A 95 52.11 20.69 -17.07
C TRP A 95 52.37 20.16 -15.66
N ARG A 96 52.51 18.84 -15.54
CA ARG A 96 52.87 18.15 -14.30
C ARG A 96 54.38 17.97 -14.22
N LEU A 97 54.97 18.43 -13.11
CA LEU A 97 56.38 18.26 -12.77
C LEU A 97 56.55 17.15 -11.72
N SER A 98 57.64 16.38 -11.81
CA SER A 98 57.92 15.25 -10.90
C SER A 98 58.15 15.68 -9.44
N GLY A 99 57.90 14.77 -8.49
CA GLY A 99 57.70 15.06 -7.06
C GLY A 99 58.85 15.74 -6.29
N LEU A 100 60.08 15.80 -6.83
CA LEU A 100 61.19 16.55 -6.22
C LEU A 100 60.95 18.07 -6.20
N GLY A 101 60.06 18.57 -7.07
CA GLY A 101 59.80 20.00 -7.24
C GLY A 101 59.26 20.71 -6.00
N ARG A 102 58.48 20.03 -5.14
CA ARG A 102 57.93 20.63 -3.92
C ARG A 102 59.01 20.93 -2.89
N GLN A 103 59.90 19.98 -2.62
CA GLN A 103 60.98 20.15 -1.63
C GLN A 103 61.95 21.27 -2.04
N ILE A 104 62.26 21.34 -3.34
CA ILE A 104 63.05 22.43 -3.90
C ILE A 104 62.29 23.75 -3.76
N ALA A 105 61.01 23.80 -4.13
CA ALA A 105 60.17 24.99 -4.04
C ALA A 105 60.02 25.53 -2.60
N GLU A 106 59.86 24.67 -1.59
CA GLU A 106 59.75 25.05 -0.18
C GLU A 106 61.03 25.72 0.36
N LEU A 107 62.20 25.26 -0.12
CA LEU A 107 63.50 25.66 0.39
C LEU A 107 64.15 26.82 -0.40
N VAL A 108 63.82 27.02 -1.68
CA VAL A 108 64.30 28.14 -2.52
C VAL A 108 64.10 29.52 -1.87
N PRO A 109 62.96 29.84 -1.22
CA PRO A 109 62.74 31.13 -0.57
C PRO A 109 63.74 31.50 0.52
N MET A 110 64.44 30.52 1.11
CA MET A 110 65.48 30.77 2.11
C MET A 110 66.60 31.66 1.58
N ARG A 111 66.77 31.77 0.26
CA ARG A 111 67.75 32.65 -0.39
C ARG A 111 67.53 34.14 -0.07
N TYR A 112 66.32 34.49 0.34
CA TYR A 112 65.92 35.83 0.73
C TYR A 112 65.81 36.01 2.25
N SER A 113 66.30 35.04 3.04
CA SER A 113 66.36 35.16 4.49
C SER A 113 67.36 36.23 4.91
N ASP A 114 67.04 36.97 5.98
CA ASP A 114 67.98 37.92 6.61
C ASP A 114 69.13 37.21 7.34
N ASP A 115 69.01 35.89 7.58
CA ASP A 115 70.07 35.04 8.11
C ASP A 115 71.04 34.60 6.98
N ALA A 116 72.32 34.94 7.13
CA ALA A 116 73.34 34.71 6.12
C ALA A 116 73.60 33.23 5.79
N GLU A 117 73.43 32.31 6.75
CA GLU A 117 73.62 30.88 6.51
C GLU A 117 72.40 30.27 5.82
N LEU A 118 71.19 30.68 6.21
CA LEU A 118 69.97 30.29 5.50
C LEU A 118 69.93 30.86 4.07
N ALA A 119 70.42 32.09 3.85
CA ALA A 119 70.54 32.67 2.53
C ALA A 119 71.51 31.88 1.63
N LYS A 120 72.66 31.44 2.17
CA LYS A 120 73.60 30.55 1.45
C LYS A 120 72.97 29.20 1.12
N LEU A 121 72.25 28.60 2.07
CA LEU A 121 71.56 27.33 1.86
C LEU A 121 70.50 27.47 0.75
N GLY A 122 69.66 28.51 0.81
CA GLY A 122 68.65 28.78 -0.21
C GLY A 122 69.24 29.04 -1.59
N ASN A 123 70.37 29.74 -1.69
CA ASN A 123 71.08 29.91 -2.96
C ASN A 123 71.60 28.57 -3.52
N ARG A 124 72.12 27.69 -2.66
CA ARG A 124 72.56 26.35 -3.07
C ARG A 124 71.40 25.47 -3.52
N VAL A 125 70.25 25.57 -2.84
CA VAL A 125 69.03 24.86 -3.24
C VAL A 125 68.47 25.41 -4.56
N ALA A 126 68.54 26.73 -4.80
CA ALA A 126 68.14 27.31 -6.08
C ALA A 126 69.00 26.79 -7.25
N GLU A 127 70.31 26.63 -7.04
CA GLU A 127 71.20 26.05 -8.06
C GLU A 127 70.87 24.58 -8.35
N ILE A 128 70.62 23.78 -7.31
CA ILE A 128 70.13 22.40 -7.45
C ILE A 128 68.78 22.38 -8.18
N GLY A 129 67.89 23.33 -7.89
CA GLY A 129 66.61 23.50 -8.56
C GLY A 129 66.73 23.78 -10.05
N LYS A 130 67.71 24.59 -10.46
CA LYS A 130 68.01 24.85 -11.88
C LYS A 130 68.49 23.59 -12.58
N GLN A 131 69.42 22.85 -11.98
CA GLN A 131 69.91 21.57 -12.51
C GLN A 131 68.80 20.53 -12.59
N TRP A 132 67.88 20.52 -11.62
CA TRP A 132 66.71 19.66 -11.67
C TRP A 132 65.78 20.02 -12.83
N LEU A 133 65.50 21.31 -13.07
CA LEU A 133 64.69 21.76 -14.21
C LEU A 133 65.32 21.40 -15.57
N GLU A 134 66.64 21.23 -15.66
CA GLU A 134 67.29 20.78 -16.89
C GLU A 134 66.99 19.31 -17.23
N ALA A 135 66.67 18.48 -16.23
CA ALA A 135 66.50 17.03 -16.38
C ALA A 135 65.09 16.53 -16.02
N ALA A 136 64.23 17.37 -15.46
CA ALA A 136 62.89 16.97 -15.03
C ALA A 136 61.99 16.65 -16.24
N SER A 137 61.34 15.49 -16.19
CA SER A 137 60.30 15.13 -17.15
C SER A 137 59.08 16.01 -16.94
N VAL A 138 58.46 16.41 -18.06
CA VAL A 138 57.23 17.18 -18.07
C VAL A 138 56.14 16.35 -18.72
N GLU A 139 55.00 16.23 -18.06
CA GLU A 139 53.81 15.61 -18.63
C GLU A 139 52.74 16.67 -18.85
N TRP A 140 52.08 16.64 -20.02
CA TRP A 140 50.89 17.46 -20.24
C TRP A 140 49.79 17.06 -19.28
N ALA A 141 49.25 18.03 -18.54
CA ALA A 141 48.03 17.84 -17.78
C ALA A 141 46.83 18.18 -18.67
N ILE A 142 45.81 17.32 -18.61
CA ILE A 142 44.54 17.57 -19.29
C ILE A 142 43.84 18.70 -18.53
N VAL A 143 43.58 19.81 -19.21
CA VAL A 143 42.80 20.93 -18.66
C VAL A 143 41.38 20.83 -19.22
N ASP A 144 40.45 20.48 -18.35
CA ASP A 144 39.03 20.53 -18.68
C ASP A 144 38.49 21.94 -18.45
N GLU A 145 37.86 22.50 -19.48
CA GLU A 145 37.31 23.84 -19.48
C GLU A 145 35.88 23.84 -18.91
N ALA A 146 35.69 24.44 -17.74
CA ALA A 146 34.41 24.47 -17.03
C ALA A 146 33.62 25.79 -17.17
N ARG A 147 34.00 26.65 -18.13
CA ARG A 147 33.35 27.95 -18.34
C ARG A 147 31.85 27.81 -18.66
N PRO A 148 30.98 28.71 -18.16
CA PRO A 148 29.54 28.63 -18.41
C PRO A 148 29.18 28.56 -19.89
N GLU A 149 29.95 29.19 -20.78
CA GLU A 149 29.74 29.20 -22.23
C GLU A 149 30.09 27.88 -22.93
N ILE A 150 30.84 27.01 -22.28
CA ILE A 150 31.31 25.71 -22.81
C ILE A 150 30.57 24.55 -22.15
N VAL A 151 30.27 24.67 -20.86
CA VAL A 151 29.43 23.73 -20.10
C VAL A 151 27.95 24.17 -20.12
N VAL A 152 27.53 24.87 -21.18
CA VAL A 152 26.11 25.23 -21.36
C VAL A 152 25.30 23.95 -21.53
N ARG A 153 24.19 23.90 -20.79
CA ARG A 153 23.10 22.96 -21.00
C ARG A 153 22.60 22.98 -22.45
N ARG A 154 22.70 21.85 -23.15
CA ARG A 154 22.28 21.72 -24.56
C ARG A 154 20.81 21.33 -24.73
N ASP A 155 20.05 21.31 -23.63
CA ASP A 155 18.64 20.94 -23.56
C ASP A 155 17.70 22.16 -23.39
N ALA A 156 18.22 23.38 -23.58
CA ALA A 156 17.48 24.63 -23.41
C ALA A 156 16.24 24.78 -24.32
N ASN A 157 16.22 24.07 -25.46
CA ASN A 157 15.08 24.05 -26.39
C ASN A 157 14.15 22.84 -26.17
N THR A 158 14.27 22.15 -25.03
CA THR A 158 13.44 21.00 -24.67
C THR A 158 12.56 21.32 -23.47
N SER A 159 11.57 20.48 -23.17
CA SER A 159 10.72 20.63 -21.98
C SER A 159 11.50 20.62 -20.66
N ALA A 160 12.73 20.10 -20.64
CA ALA A 160 13.59 20.13 -19.45
C ALA A 160 14.07 21.54 -19.08
N GLN A 161 13.98 22.52 -20.00
CA GLN A 161 14.27 23.92 -19.69
C GLN A 161 13.31 24.49 -18.62
N TRP A 162 12.09 23.97 -18.54
CA TRP A 162 11.09 24.41 -17.55
C TRP A 162 11.60 24.31 -16.11
N LEU A 163 12.45 23.33 -15.80
CA LEU A 163 13.02 23.10 -14.47
C LEU A 163 14.02 24.19 -14.05
N TYR A 164 14.53 25.01 -14.97
CA TYR A 164 15.54 26.01 -14.65
C TYR A 164 15.02 27.02 -13.60
N GLY A 165 15.70 27.08 -12.45
CA GLY A 165 15.31 27.96 -11.35
C GLY A 165 14.12 27.47 -10.51
N LYS A 166 13.56 26.29 -10.81
CA LYS A 166 12.37 25.75 -10.13
C LYS A 166 12.67 25.06 -8.81
N ARG A 167 11.65 25.03 -7.96
CA ARG A 167 11.62 24.31 -6.68
C ARG A 167 10.83 23.02 -6.84
N VAL A 168 11.46 21.87 -6.60
CA VAL A 168 10.84 20.55 -6.79
C VAL A 168 10.83 19.76 -5.49
N LEU A 169 9.67 19.22 -5.12
CA LEU A 169 9.51 18.28 -4.01
C LEU A 169 9.38 16.86 -4.56
N VAL A 170 10.26 15.95 -4.12
CA VAL A 170 10.23 14.55 -4.53
C VAL A 170 9.89 13.66 -3.34
N LEU A 171 8.73 13.02 -3.40
CA LEU A 171 8.22 12.10 -2.39
C LEU A 171 8.56 10.67 -2.80
N GLY A 172 9.41 10.01 -2.02
CA GLY A 172 9.93 8.67 -2.27
C GLY A 172 11.27 8.71 -3.01
N ALA A 173 12.33 8.25 -2.36
CA ALA A 173 13.68 8.11 -2.90
C ALA A 173 13.93 6.67 -3.39
N GLY A 174 12.92 6.09 -4.05
CA GLY A 174 12.93 4.72 -4.56
C GLY A 174 13.45 4.60 -6.00
N ALA A 175 12.99 3.57 -6.70
CA ALA A 175 13.43 3.25 -8.05
C ALA A 175 12.99 4.29 -9.12
N LEU A 176 11.92 5.05 -8.86
CA LEU A 176 11.46 6.13 -9.74
C LEU A 176 11.91 7.49 -9.23
N GLY A 177 11.66 7.78 -7.95
CA GLY A 177 11.90 9.12 -7.42
C GLY A 177 13.39 9.48 -7.32
N ALA A 178 14.29 8.52 -7.06
CA ALA A 178 15.72 8.84 -7.02
C ALA A 178 16.30 9.25 -8.38
N PRO A 179 16.04 8.50 -9.49
CA PRO A 179 16.39 8.99 -10.82
C PRO A 179 15.68 10.29 -11.20
N VAL A 180 14.41 10.50 -10.84
CA VAL A 180 13.70 11.75 -11.12
C VAL A 180 14.37 12.94 -10.42
N ALA A 181 14.76 12.79 -9.16
CA ALA A 181 15.46 13.85 -8.43
C ALA A 181 16.79 14.20 -9.08
N GLU A 182 17.56 13.18 -9.53
CA GLU A 182 18.78 13.39 -10.30
C GLU A 182 18.51 14.13 -11.63
N MET A 183 17.46 13.75 -12.35
CA MET A 183 17.03 14.44 -13.57
C MET A 183 16.59 15.89 -13.31
N CYS A 184 15.94 16.18 -12.17
CA CYS A 184 15.55 17.54 -11.78
C CYS A 184 16.78 18.43 -11.56
N VAL A 185 17.77 17.93 -10.80
CA VAL A 185 19.01 18.66 -10.50
C VAL A 185 19.81 18.93 -11.78
N ARG A 186 19.99 17.91 -12.62
CA ARG A 186 20.67 18.04 -13.93
C ARG A 186 19.88 18.94 -14.89
N GLY A 187 18.55 18.90 -14.81
CA GLY A 187 17.63 19.73 -15.55
C GLY A 187 17.52 21.18 -15.05
N GLY A 188 18.34 21.60 -14.08
CA GLY A 188 18.46 23.00 -13.73
C GLY A 188 17.65 23.48 -12.52
N ALA A 189 16.96 22.59 -11.81
CA ALA A 189 16.22 22.95 -10.59
C ALA A 189 17.15 23.64 -9.59
N SER A 190 16.70 24.77 -9.02
CA SER A 190 17.50 25.54 -8.05
C SER A 190 17.35 24.99 -6.63
N HIS A 191 16.22 24.33 -6.35
CA HIS A 191 15.93 23.74 -5.06
C HIS A 191 15.24 22.38 -5.22
N VAL A 192 15.82 21.33 -4.65
CA VAL A 192 15.21 19.99 -4.62
C VAL A 192 15.13 19.49 -3.18
N VAL A 193 13.93 19.13 -2.75
CA VAL A 193 13.68 18.52 -1.44
C VAL A 193 13.28 17.07 -1.65
N VAL A 194 13.99 16.14 -1.01
CA VAL A 194 13.72 14.70 -1.09
C VAL A 194 13.15 14.23 0.24
N VAL A 195 12.01 13.53 0.18
CA VAL A 195 11.35 12.97 1.37
C VAL A 195 11.24 11.45 1.25
N ASP A 196 11.81 10.71 2.22
CA ASP A 196 11.66 9.25 2.31
C ASP A 196 11.85 8.77 3.75
N ARG A 197 10.99 7.86 4.22
CA ARG A 197 11.05 7.29 5.59
C ARG A 197 11.93 6.04 5.73
N ARG A 198 12.39 5.46 4.62
CA ARG A 198 13.05 4.15 4.58
C ARG A 198 14.57 4.31 4.48
N ALA A 199 15.28 3.35 5.07
CA ALA A 199 16.73 3.18 4.89
C ALA A 199 17.05 2.34 3.63
N VAL A 200 18.28 2.45 3.15
CA VAL A 200 18.83 1.61 2.06
C VAL A 200 18.97 0.17 2.54
N ARG A 201 18.66 -0.80 1.67
CA ARG A 201 18.71 -2.24 1.95
C ARG A 201 19.34 -3.01 0.78
N HIS A 202 19.97 -4.14 1.04
CA HIS A 202 20.61 -5.00 0.02
C HIS A 202 19.73 -5.26 -1.21
N GLY A 203 18.47 -5.69 -1.01
CA GLY A 203 17.56 -6.06 -2.10
C GLY A 203 17.11 -4.92 -3.03
N VAL A 204 17.46 -3.67 -2.72
CA VAL A 204 17.11 -2.50 -3.55
C VAL A 204 18.24 -2.01 -4.46
N LEU A 205 19.49 -2.42 -4.22
CA LEU A 205 20.67 -1.91 -4.94
C LEU A 205 20.65 -2.22 -6.43
N VAL A 206 20.05 -3.35 -6.83
CA VAL A 206 19.99 -3.80 -8.24
C VAL A 206 19.22 -2.87 -9.18
N ARG A 207 18.48 -1.89 -8.65
CA ARG A 207 17.60 -1.00 -9.43
C ARG A 207 17.43 0.41 -8.85
N GLN A 208 18.19 0.76 -7.82
CA GLN A 208 18.19 2.07 -7.18
C GLN A 208 19.61 2.62 -7.17
N PRO A 209 19.80 3.94 -7.23
CA PRO A 209 21.12 4.56 -7.35
C PRO A 209 21.88 4.62 -6.01
N TYR A 210 21.96 3.48 -5.31
CA TYR A 210 22.65 3.31 -4.03
C TYR A 210 23.74 2.25 -4.16
N SER A 211 24.73 2.32 -3.28
CA SER A 211 25.85 1.39 -3.19
C SER A 211 25.77 0.54 -1.92
N ASP A 212 26.62 -0.50 -1.82
CA ASP A 212 26.73 -1.30 -0.60
C ASP A 212 27.16 -0.47 0.62
N ALA A 213 27.94 0.58 0.42
CA ALA A 213 28.37 1.48 1.50
C ALA A 213 27.20 2.27 2.12
N ASP A 214 26.09 2.42 1.38
CA ASP A 214 24.93 3.18 1.83
C ASP A 214 23.94 2.34 2.66
N ILE A 215 24.17 1.02 2.79
CA ILE A 215 23.24 0.12 3.47
C ILE A 215 23.07 0.52 4.94
N GLY A 216 21.81 0.68 5.37
CA GLY A 216 21.46 1.11 6.72
C GLY A 216 21.23 2.61 6.85
N GLU A 217 21.75 3.41 5.93
CA GLU A 217 21.56 4.86 5.92
C GLU A 217 20.17 5.28 5.40
N PRO A 218 19.62 6.42 5.85
CA PRO A 218 18.37 6.94 5.33
C PRO A 218 18.47 7.30 3.85
N LYS A 219 17.55 6.80 3.02
CA LYS A 219 17.56 7.00 1.57
C LYS A 219 17.54 8.48 1.17
N ALA A 220 16.71 9.27 1.84
CA ALA A 220 16.60 10.71 1.56
C ALA A 220 17.95 11.42 1.78
N THR A 221 18.66 11.07 2.85
CA THR A 221 19.96 11.67 3.20
C THR A 221 21.04 11.29 2.19
N VAL A 222 21.17 10.00 1.87
CA VAL A 222 22.15 9.50 0.90
C VAL A 222 21.89 10.09 -0.49
N LEU A 223 20.63 10.11 -0.92
CA LEU A 223 20.26 10.70 -2.21
C LEU A 223 20.59 12.20 -2.24
N ALA A 224 20.26 12.95 -1.19
CA ALA A 224 20.58 14.38 -1.12
C ALA A 224 22.09 14.65 -1.19
N GLN A 225 22.93 13.85 -0.49
CA GLN A 225 24.38 13.94 -0.59
C GLN A 225 24.87 13.71 -2.03
N ARG A 226 24.35 12.66 -2.69
CA ARG A 226 24.66 12.37 -4.09
C ARG A 226 24.26 13.53 -5.01
N LEU A 227 23.07 14.11 -4.82
CA LEU A 227 22.58 15.24 -5.62
C LEU A 227 23.45 16.50 -5.44
N ARG A 228 23.96 16.77 -4.23
CA ARG A 228 24.89 17.88 -3.98
C ARG A 228 26.22 17.71 -4.72
N HIS A 229 26.72 16.49 -4.85
CA HIS A 229 27.91 16.22 -5.67
C HIS A 229 27.64 16.41 -7.17
N ILE A 230 26.41 16.19 -7.63
CA ILE A 230 26.04 16.41 -9.04
C ILE A 230 25.97 17.91 -9.35
N ARG A 231 25.44 18.72 -8.44
CA ARG A 231 25.31 20.17 -8.63
C ARG A 231 25.50 20.93 -7.31
N PRO A 232 26.73 21.37 -6.99
CA PRO A 232 27.04 22.03 -5.73
C PRO A 232 26.35 23.39 -5.52
N ASP A 233 25.97 24.08 -6.60
CA ASP A 233 25.26 25.37 -6.56
C ASP A 233 23.76 25.24 -6.29
N ALA A 234 23.19 24.04 -6.39
CA ALA A 234 21.77 23.81 -6.12
C ALA A 234 21.50 23.60 -4.62
N LYS A 235 20.40 24.16 -4.12
CA LYS A 235 19.94 23.89 -2.75
C LYS A 235 19.31 22.50 -2.71
N ILE A 236 19.87 21.59 -1.91
CA ILE A 236 19.36 20.22 -1.77
C ILE A 236 19.10 19.90 -0.30
N GLU A 237 17.86 19.53 0.02
CA GLU A 237 17.43 19.16 1.38
C GLU A 237 16.90 17.72 1.43
N ALA A 238 17.12 17.07 2.57
CA ALA A 238 16.61 15.73 2.86
C ALA A 238 15.68 15.78 4.06
N VAL A 239 14.53 15.13 3.95
CA VAL A 239 13.59 14.94 5.05
C VAL A 239 13.37 13.45 5.24
N VAL A 240 13.86 12.94 6.38
CA VAL A 240 13.65 11.55 6.78
C VAL A 240 12.38 11.48 7.62
N GLY A 241 11.26 11.09 7.00
CA GLY A 241 9.97 11.12 7.68
C GLY A 241 8.83 10.56 6.84
N ASP A 242 7.71 10.29 7.52
CA ASP A 242 6.47 9.85 6.88
C ASP A 242 5.60 11.06 6.54
N VAL A 243 5.42 11.27 5.24
CA VAL A 243 4.61 12.33 4.63
C VAL A 243 3.18 12.40 5.20
N CYS A 244 2.63 11.29 5.68
CA CYS A 244 1.28 11.26 6.24
C CYS A 244 1.19 11.79 7.68
N SER A 245 2.32 11.85 8.39
CA SER A 245 2.39 12.19 9.83
C SER A 245 2.99 13.57 10.12
N SER A 246 3.64 14.17 9.13
CA SER A 246 4.27 15.49 9.21
C SER A 246 3.60 16.44 8.21
N GLU A 247 3.48 17.72 8.54
CA GLU A 247 3.16 18.74 7.54
C GLU A 247 4.18 18.67 6.39
N LEU A 248 3.71 18.83 5.15
CA LEU A 248 4.60 18.85 3.99
C LEU A 248 5.70 19.89 4.21
N PRO A 249 6.98 19.59 3.91
CA PRO A 249 8.07 20.50 4.19
C PRO A 249 7.84 21.88 3.55
N GLY A 250 7.76 22.94 4.36
CA GLY A 250 7.76 24.33 3.87
C GLY A 250 6.46 24.85 3.23
N ASP A 251 5.28 24.38 3.68
CA ASP A 251 3.96 24.61 3.05
C ASP A 251 3.98 24.10 1.60
N GLY A 252 3.32 22.97 1.31
CA GLY A 252 3.41 22.31 -0.01
C GLY A 252 3.17 23.24 -1.21
N ALA A 253 2.46 24.36 -1.00
CA ALA A 253 2.28 25.46 -1.94
C ALA A 253 3.57 26.21 -2.36
N ALA A 254 4.68 26.05 -1.65
CA ALA A 254 5.94 26.77 -1.92
C ALA A 254 6.79 26.14 -3.04
N PHE A 255 6.41 24.98 -3.56
CA PHE A 255 7.09 24.32 -4.68
C PHE A 255 6.42 24.67 -6.01
N ASP A 256 7.13 24.46 -7.12
CA ASP A 256 6.56 24.57 -8.47
C ASP A 256 6.02 23.21 -8.97
N LEU A 257 6.62 22.10 -8.49
CA LEU A 257 6.30 20.74 -8.89
C LEU A 257 6.46 19.79 -7.71
N ILE A 258 5.44 18.96 -7.46
CA ILE A 258 5.49 17.85 -6.53
C ILE A 258 5.48 16.55 -7.34
N ILE A 259 6.47 15.69 -7.08
CA ILE A 259 6.57 14.35 -7.64
C ILE A 259 6.22 13.34 -6.54
N ASP A 260 5.13 12.60 -6.71
CA ASP A 260 4.83 11.43 -5.90
C ASP A 260 5.31 10.15 -6.59
N ALA A 261 6.39 9.59 -6.06
CA ALA A 261 6.98 8.33 -6.47
C ALA A 261 6.99 7.30 -5.33
N THR A 262 6.11 7.47 -4.33
CA THR A 262 6.04 6.59 -3.15
C THR A 262 5.38 5.25 -3.43
N ALA A 263 4.57 5.18 -4.51
CA ALA A 263 3.66 4.10 -4.84
C ALA A 263 2.60 3.80 -3.74
N ASP A 264 2.53 4.58 -2.67
CA ASP A 264 1.67 4.34 -1.51
C ASP A 264 0.29 5.01 -1.67
N ARG A 265 -0.79 4.22 -1.55
CA ARG A 265 -2.17 4.74 -1.63
C ARG A 265 -2.47 5.72 -0.50
N ILE A 266 -1.91 5.51 0.69
CA ILE A 266 -2.17 6.37 1.85
C ILE A 266 -1.57 7.75 1.61
N VAL A 267 -0.34 7.82 1.08
CA VAL A 267 0.30 9.09 0.71
C VAL A 267 -0.53 9.82 -0.36
N ARG A 268 -0.97 9.11 -1.41
CA ARG A 268 -1.83 9.71 -2.45
C ARG A 268 -3.13 10.29 -1.90
N THR A 269 -3.79 9.54 -1.01
CA THR A 269 -5.03 9.97 -0.36
C THR A 269 -4.81 11.18 0.55
N HIS A 270 -3.69 11.19 1.28
CA HIS A 270 -3.28 12.33 2.08
C HIS A 270 -3.03 13.57 1.20
N LEU A 271 -2.31 13.44 0.08
CA LEU A 271 -2.08 14.54 -0.86
C LEU A 271 -3.37 15.09 -1.47
N GLU A 272 -4.32 14.21 -1.81
CA GLU A 272 -5.64 14.58 -2.31
C GLU A 272 -6.38 15.47 -1.30
N ARG A 273 -6.40 15.04 -0.02
CA ARG A 273 -7.03 15.77 1.07
C ARG A 273 -6.32 17.09 1.38
N THR A 274 -5.00 17.09 1.46
CA THR A 274 -4.22 18.30 1.79
C THR A 274 -4.36 19.35 0.69
N ARG A 275 -4.33 18.94 -0.59
CA ARG A 275 -4.52 19.84 -1.71
C ARG A 275 -5.87 20.55 -1.70
N ARG A 276 -6.95 19.88 -1.27
CA ARG A 276 -8.28 20.50 -1.17
C ARG A 276 -8.24 21.80 -0.36
N ALA A 277 -7.51 21.81 0.76
CA ALA A 277 -7.39 23.00 1.62
C ALA A 277 -6.64 24.16 0.97
N TYR A 278 -5.85 23.90 -0.09
CA TYR A 278 -4.95 24.88 -0.71
C TYR A 278 -5.13 24.94 -2.24
N ARG A 279 -6.31 24.56 -2.75
CA ARG A 279 -6.59 24.32 -4.17
C ARG A 279 -6.09 25.42 -5.12
N ASP A 280 -6.27 26.69 -4.77
CA ASP A 280 -5.92 27.82 -5.63
C ASP A 280 -4.41 28.09 -5.74
N ARG A 281 -3.63 27.56 -4.79
CA ARG A 281 -2.19 27.80 -4.67
C ARG A 281 -1.37 26.51 -4.73
N TRP A 282 -2.01 25.38 -4.98
CA TRP A 282 -1.33 24.09 -5.01
C TRP A 282 -0.52 23.94 -6.30
N PRO A 283 0.73 23.45 -6.24
CA PRO A 283 1.54 23.23 -7.43
C PRO A 283 1.03 22.08 -8.28
N THR A 284 1.60 21.95 -9.48
CA THR A 284 1.41 20.73 -10.28
C THR A 284 1.89 19.52 -9.49
N LEU A 285 1.04 18.50 -9.39
CA LEU A 285 1.32 17.22 -8.77
C LEU A 285 1.42 16.15 -9.86
N ALA A 286 2.54 15.44 -9.92
CA ALA A 286 2.70 14.28 -10.78
C ALA A 286 2.96 13.02 -9.96
N THR A 287 2.06 12.04 -10.06
CA THR A 287 2.17 10.73 -9.44
C THR A 287 2.67 9.71 -10.46
N LEU A 288 3.79 9.06 -10.16
CA LEU A 288 4.46 8.11 -11.04
C LEU A 288 4.32 6.68 -10.53
N LEU A 289 3.88 5.78 -11.40
CA LEU A 289 3.72 4.35 -11.11
C LEU A 289 4.39 3.50 -12.20
N VAL A 290 4.89 2.34 -11.81
CA VAL A 290 5.39 1.31 -12.72
C VAL A 290 4.68 0.01 -12.42
N GLY A 291 4.31 -0.71 -13.48
CA GLY A 291 3.57 -1.96 -13.43
C GLY A 291 4.43 -3.10 -12.88
N HIS A 292 3.79 -4.20 -12.53
CA HIS A 292 4.42 -5.31 -11.80
C HIS A 292 5.61 -5.98 -12.51
N ASN A 293 5.70 -5.85 -13.84
CA ASN A 293 6.79 -6.43 -14.65
C ASN A 293 7.74 -5.36 -15.20
N ALA A 294 7.59 -4.10 -14.77
CA ALA A 294 8.33 -2.95 -15.29
C ALA A 294 8.36 -2.82 -16.82
N THR A 295 7.32 -3.31 -17.50
CA THR A 295 7.12 -3.11 -18.94
C THR A 295 6.20 -1.94 -19.25
N ARG A 296 5.48 -1.45 -18.24
CA ARG A 296 4.49 -0.38 -18.34
C ARG A 296 4.67 0.63 -17.22
N GLY A 297 4.35 1.89 -17.51
CA GLY A 297 4.35 2.98 -16.55
C GLY A 297 3.14 3.89 -16.74
N ILE A 298 2.72 4.53 -15.65
CA ILE A 298 1.67 5.55 -15.65
C ILE A 298 2.20 6.81 -14.96
N ALA A 299 2.02 7.97 -15.58
CA ALA A 299 2.20 9.27 -14.95
C ALA A 299 0.83 9.97 -14.89
N ALA A 300 0.28 10.08 -13.69
CA ALA A 300 -0.93 10.84 -13.41
C ALA A 300 -0.54 12.27 -13.04
N ILE A 301 -0.95 13.24 -13.84
CA ILE A 301 -0.55 14.64 -13.77
C ILE A 301 -1.78 15.48 -13.46
N ALA A 302 -1.75 16.16 -12.33
CA ALA A 302 -2.74 17.13 -11.93
C ALA A 302 -2.10 18.52 -11.94
N GLY A 303 -2.52 19.36 -12.89
CA GLY A 303 -2.07 20.75 -12.98
C GLY A 303 -2.40 21.55 -11.71
N ALA A 304 -1.78 22.72 -11.57
CA ALA A 304 -1.93 23.58 -10.40
C ALA A 304 -3.40 23.91 -10.06
N ARG A 305 -4.24 24.14 -11.08
CA ARG A 305 -5.67 24.44 -10.92
C ARG A 305 -6.59 23.22 -11.07
N ALA A 306 -6.07 22.00 -11.04
CA ALA A 306 -6.91 20.82 -11.28
C ALA A 306 -8.01 20.64 -10.20
N SER A 307 -9.12 19.96 -10.54
CA SER A 307 -10.15 19.60 -9.55
C SER A 307 -9.73 18.41 -8.68
N GLY A 308 -8.95 17.48 -9.22
CA GLY A 308 -8.43 16.32 -8.49
C GLY A 308 -6.92 16.11 -8.61
N GLY A 309 -6.34 15.45 -7.60
CA GLY A 309 -4.93 15.09 -7.52
C GLY A 309 -4.65 13.69 -8.08
N GLY A 310 -3.56 13.06 -7.60
CA GLY A 310 -3.11 11.77 -8.10
C GLY A 310 -4.13 10.63 -7.90
N THR A 311 -4.91 10.65 -6.82
CA THR A 311 -5.95 9.65 -6.55
C THR A 311 -7.07 9.72 -7.59
N ASP A 312 -7.56 10.91 -7.88
CA ASP A 312 -8.66 11.15 -8.83
C ASP A 312 -8.22 10.81 -10.27
N VAL A 313 -7.05 11.32 -10.69
CA VAL A 313 -6.53 11.08 -12.05
C VAL A 313 -6.27 9.59 -12.30
N LEU A 314 -5.71 8.86 -11.33
CA LEU A 314 -5.52 7.41 -11.46
C LEU A 314 -6.84 6.64 -11.49
N ARG A 315 -7.83 7.08 -10.71
CA ARG A 315 -9.18 6.50 -10.75
C ARG A 315 -9.82 6.66 -12.13
N ARG A 316 -9.75 7.85 -12.71
CA ARG A 316 -10.22 8.13 -14.08
C ARG A 316 -9.47 7.31 -15.12
N ALA A 317 -8.15 7.18 -14.95
CA ALA A 317 -7.32 6.33 -15.81
C ALA A 317 -7.79 4.87 -15.76
N GLY A 318 -8.13 4.34 -14.59
CA GLY A 318 -8.67 2.98 -14.43
C GLY A 318 -10.04 2.79 -15.09
N ILE A 319 -10.95 3.76 -14.95
CA ILE A 319 -12.26 3.74 -15.64
C ILE A 319 -12.03 3.77 -17.15
N ALA A 320 -11.28 4.74 -17.65
CA ALA A 320 -11.02 4.91 -19.08
C ALA A 320 -10.34 3.68 -19.70
N ALA A 321 -9.35 3.10 -19.03
CA ALA A 321 -8.65 1.91 -19.51
C ALA A 321 -9.56 0.67 -19.62
N ARG A 322 -10.66 0.61 -18.86
CA ARG A 322 -11.62 -0.50 -18.90
C ARG A 322 -12.77 -0.26 -19.87
N THR A 323 -13.22 0.98 -20.01
CA THR A 323 -14.37 1.35 -20.84
C THR A 323 -13.98 1.75 -22.26
N GLU A 324 -12.68 1.83 -22.57
CA GLU A 324 -12.20 2.11 -23.93
C GLU A 324 -12.70 1.04 -24.92
N ALA A 325 -13.37 1.49 -25.98
CA ALA A 325 -14.02 0.61 -26.95
C ALA A 325 -13.04 -0.27 -27.76
N THR A 326 -11.79 0.17 -27.96
CA THR A 326 -10.75 -0.56 -28.72
C THR A 326 -10.06 -1.63 -27.87
N GLY A 327 -10.09 -1.49 -26.53
CA GLY A 327 -9.39 -2.38 -25.61
C GLY A 327 -7.86 -2.21 -25.59
N GLU A 328 -7.30 -1.16 -26.20
CA GLU A 328 -5.85 -0.93 -26.29
C GLU A 328 -5.17 -0.70 -24.93
N LEU A 329 -5.93 -0.22 -23.95
CA LEU A 329 -5.47 0.03 -22.59
C LEU A 329 -5.86 -1.09 -21.60
N ARG A 330 -6.41 -2.21 -22.07
CA ARG A 330 -6.87 -3.29 -21.19
C ARG A 330 -5.74 -3.90 -20.36
N ASP A 331 -4.56 -4.00 -20.94
CA ASP A 331 -3.35 -4.48 -20.25
C ASP A 331 -2.90 -3.53 -19.13
N PHE A 332 -3.12 -2.21 -19.25
CA PHE A 332 -2.91 -1.26 -18.15
C PHE A 332 -3.97 -1.43 -17.07
N ALA A 333 -5.23 -1.68 -17.43
CA ALA A 333 -6.30 -1.97 -16.47
C ALA A 333 -5.99 -3.22 -15.63
N ASP A 334 -5.46 -4.26 -16.26
CA ASP A 334 -5.10 -5.51 -15.59
C ASP A 334 -3.79 -5.40 -14.81
N ASP A 335 -2.91 -4.45 -15.16
CA ASP A 335 -1.64 -4.21 -14.47
C ASP A 335 -1.79 -3.30 -13.24
N PHE A 336 -2.36 -2.12 -13.42
CA PHE A 336 -2.41 -1.09 -12.39
C PHE A 336 -3.71 -1.10 -11.58
N PHE A 337 -4.78 -1.67 -12.13
CA PHE A 337 -6.13 -1.60 -11.54
C PHE A 337 -6.82 -2.97 -11.45
N PRO A 338 -6.14 -4.07 -11.08
CA PRO A 338 -6.70 -5.42 -11.22
C PRO A 338 -7.96 -5.65 -10.37
N THR A 339 -8.96 -6.33 -10.94
CA THR A 339 -10.22 -6.68 -10.26
C THR A 339 -10.07 -7.82 -9.25
N GLU A 340 -9.05 -8.67 -9.44
CA GLU A 340 -8.65 -9.73 -8.51
C GLU A 340 -7.20 -9.48 -8.10
N MET A 341 -6.87 -9.64 -6.81
CA MET A 341 -5.49 -9.43 -6.38
C MET A 341 -4.57 -10.47 -7.00
N ARG A 342 -3.44 -9.99 -7.51
CA ARG A 342 -2.37 -10.86 -8.04
C ARG A 342 -1.80 -11.71 -6.92
N THR A 343 -1.92 -13.03 -7.07
CA THR A 343 -1.45 -14.02 -6.09
C THR A 343 0.03 -14.34 -6.22
N ASP A 344 0.66 -13.96 -7.35
CA ASP A 344 2.06 -14.26 -7.66
C ASP A 344 3.00 -13.19 -7.08
N LEU A 345 3.12 -13.14 -5.75
CA LEU A 345 4.19 -12.40 -5.10
C LEU A 345 5.47 -13.24 -5.13
N PHE A 346 6.40 -12.91 -6.04
CA PHE A 346 7.80 -13.31 -5.88
C PHE A 346 8.39 -12.52 -4.71
N GLN A 347 8.65 -13.22 -3.61
CA GLN A 347 9.22 -12.66 -2.37
C GLN A 347 10.71 -13.05 -2.32
N PRO A 348 11.66 -12.20 -2.78
CA PRO A 348 13.06 -12.45 -2.53
C PRO A 348 13.33 -12.10 -1.05
N GLU A 349 13.33 -13.15 -0.24
CA GLU A 349 13.74 -13.20 1.17
C GLU A 349 12.79 -12.61 2.25
N PRO A 350 12.67 -13.29 3.41
CA PRO A 350 11.84 -12.86 4.53
C PRO A 350 12.55 -11.74 5.33
N GLY A 351 12.48 -10.51 4.84
CA GLY A 351 13.25 -9.45 5.47
C GLY A 351 13.21 -8.10 4.79
N CYS A 352 12.03 -7.48 4.69
CA CYS A 352 11.89 -6.08 4.25
C CYS A 352 12.41 -5.81 2.82
N SER A 353 11.58 -6.17 1.86
CA SER A 353 11.40 -5.40 0.63
C SER A 353 10.07 -5.84 0.05
N ASP A 354 9.02 -5.01 0.16
CA ASP A 354 7.85 -5.18 -0.70
C ASP A 354 8.39 -5.06 -2.14
N ALA A 355 8.49 -6.17 -2.86
CA ALA A 355 8.77 -6.12 -4.27
C ALA A 355 7.51 -5.54 -4.94
N THR A 356 7.44 -4.23 -5.09
CA THR A 356 6.32 -3.55 -5.77
C THR A 356 6.21 -3.97 -7.25
N PHE A 357 7.32 -4.45 -7.83
CA PHE A 357 7.41 -4.99 -9.18
C PHE A 357 8.70 -5.83 -9.38
N VAL A 358 8.72 -6.66 -10.42
CA VAL A 358 9.85 -7.39 -10.99
C VAL A 358 10.30 -6.65 -12.25
N GLY A 359 11.55 -6.18 -12.30
CA GLY A 359 12.04 -5.39 -13.43
C GLY A 359 13.54 -5.15 -13.38
N SER A 360 14.17 -5.09 -14.56
CA SER A 360 15.60 -4.74 -14.66
C SER A 360 15.81 -3.25 -14.43
N ALA A 361 17.01 -2.86 -13.98
CA ALA A 361 17.38 -1.45 -13.86
C ALA A 361 17.17 -0.69 -15.18
N ALA A 362 17.52 -1.30 -16.32
CA ALA A 362 17.32 -0.69 -17.63
C ALA A 362 15.84 -0.39 -17.95
N ALA A 363 14.94 -1.33 -17.64
CA ALA A 363 13.51 -1.15 -17.86
C ALA A 363 12.95 -0.02 -16.98
N VAL A 364 13.32 -0.01 -15.69
CA VAL A 364 12.90 1.04 -14.75
C VAL A 364 13.43 2.40 -15.16
N THR A 365 14.70 2.52 -15.51
CA THR A 365 15.30 3.78 -15.96
C THR A 365 14.64 4.29 -17.24
N SER A 366 14.35 3.39 -18.19
CA SER A 366 13.65 3.74 -19.43
C SER A 366 12.24 4.26 -19.19
N LEU A 367 11.46 3.56 -18.35
CA LEU A 367 10.13 4.02 -17.95
C LEU A 367 10.20 5.35 -17.22
N THR A 368 11.10 5.48 -16.24
CA THR A 368 11.24 6.70 -15.46
C THR A 368 11.57 7.91 -16.33
N GLY A 369 12.51 7.77 -17.27
CA GLY A 369 12.86 8.82 -18.23
C GLY A 369 11.68 9.21 -19.12
N GLN A 370 10.92 8.24 -19.65
CA GLN A 370 9.75 8.52 -20.49
C GLN A 370 8.62 9.18 -19.70
N LEU A 371 8.30 8.67 -18.51
CA LEU A 371 7.28 9.22 -17.62
C LEU A 371 7.63 10.65 -17.23
N PHE A 372 8.86 10.91 -16.79
CA PHE A 372 9.28 12.23 -16.36
C PHE A 372 9.38 13.21 -17.54
N THR A 373 9.85 12.77 -18.71
CA THR A 373 9.80 13.60 -19.93
C THR A 373 8.36 13.99 -20.28
N GLY A 374 7.41 13.07 -20.09
CA GLY A 374 5.98 13.36 -20.24
C GLY A 374 5.46 14.39 -19.23
N VAL A 375 5.85 14.27 -17.96
CA VAL A 375 5.54 15.28 -16.94
C VAL A 375 6.09 16.64 -17.35
N LEU A 376 7.35 16.70 -17.78
CA LEU A 376 7.99 17.94 -18.24
C LEU A 376 7.28 18.56 -19.45
N ALA A 377 6.84 17.73 -20.41
CA ALA A 377 6.04 18.19 -21.54
C ALA A 377 4.72 18.82 -21.08
N ALA A 378 4.01 18.18 -20.14
CA ALA A 378 2.75 18.70 -19.61
C ALA A 378 2.91 20.02 -18.84
N VAL A 379 3.98 20.19 -18.06
CA VAL A 379 4.22 21.46 -17.33
C VAL A 379 4.77 22.57 -18.21
N SER A 380 5.44 22.24 -19.31
CA SER A 380 5.97 23.22 -20.26
C SER A 380 4.88 23.78 -21.18
N GLN A 381 3.84 23.00 -21.45
CA GLN A 381 2.71 23.37 -22.30
C GLN A 381 1.40 23.04 -21.56
N PRO A 382 1.07 23.79 -20.49
CA PRO A 382 -0.11 23.50 -19.70
C PRO A 382 -1.39 23.74 -20.51
N ASP A 383 -2.27 22.75 -20.55
CA ASP A 383 -3.63 22.90 -21.09
C ASP A 383 -4.54 23.41 -19.97
N GLU A 384 -5.00 24.66 -20.09
CA GLU A 384 -5.90 25.27 -19.10
C GLU A 384 -7.31 24.68 -19.13
N GLN A 385 -7.72 24.08 -20.25
CA GLN A 385 -9.03 23.44 -20.38
C GLN A 385 -9.00 21.99 -19.89
N GLN A 386 -7.86 21.31 -20.03
CA GLN A 386 -7.67 19.92 -19.60
C GLN A 386 -6.54 19.78 -18.58
N THR A 387 -6.83 20.23 -17.36
CA THR A 387 -5.88 20.35 -16.24
C THR A 387 -5.49 19.02 -15.60
N MET A 388 -6.21 17.94 -15.89
CA MET A 388 -5.95 16.60 -15.37
C MET A 388 -5.60 15.67 -16.52
N SER A 389 -4.45 15.01 -16.46
CA SER A 389 -3.95 14.18 -17.55
C SER A 389 -3.29 12.92 -17.05
N VAL A 390 -3.36 11.86 -17.84
CA VAL A 390 -2.59 10.64 -17.61
C VAL A 390 -1.80 10.30 -18.86
N LEU A 391 -0.54 9.94 -18.66
CA LEU A 391 0.33 9.37 -19.66
C LEU A 391 0.54 7.88 -19.35
N PHE A 392 0.13 7.04 -20.30
CA PHE A 392 0.43 5.62 -20.33
C PHE A 392 1.69 5.39 -21.17
N VAL A 393 2.66 4.67 -20.63
CA VAL A 393 3.92 4.33 -21.31
C VAL A 393 4.05 2.82 -21.39
N ARG A 394 4.25 2.29 -22.60
CA ARG A 394 4.55 0.87 -22.83
C ARG A 394 5.95 0.73 -23.42
N LEU A 395 6.83 -0.01 -22.72
CA LEU A 395 8.16 -0.32 -23.24
C LEU A 395 8.06 -1.21 -24.48
N PRO A 396 9.01 -1.10 -25.42
CA PRO A 396 9.09 -1.99 -26.56
C PRO A 396 9.37 -3.43 -26.09
N GLY A 397 8.48 -4.35 -26.48
CA GLY A 397 8.72 -5.79 -26.36
C GLY A 397 9.64 -6.34 -27.46
N GLY A 398 9.85 -7.65 -27.45
CA GLY A 398 10.63 -8.34 -28.47
C GLY A 398 9.99 -8.28 -29.87
N PRO A 399 10.69 -8.74 -30.93
CA PRO A 399 10.21 -8.71 -32.32
C PRO A 399 8.89 -9.47 -32.55
N ARG A 400 8.52 -10.36 -31.63
CA ARG A 400 7.33 -11.22 -31.69
C ARG A 400 6.20 -10.74 -30.77
N ASP A 401 6.37 -9.63 -30.06
CA ASP A 401 5.34 -9.10 -29.17
C ASP A 401 4.28 -8.35 -30.00
N PRO A 402 3.01 -8.82 -30.01
CA PRO A 402 1.93 -8.22 -30.78
C PRO A 402 1.39 -6.92 -30.15
N CYS A 403 1.85 -6.52 -28.95
CA CYS A 403 1.28 -5.39 -28.22
C CYS A 403 1.69 -4.02 -28.83
N PRO A 404 0.75 -3.06 -29.01
CA PRO A 404 1.06 -1.74 -29.58
C PRO A 404 2.07 -0.97 -28.73
N ARG A 405 3.13 -0.45 -29.36
CA ARG A 405 4.25 0.24 -28.69
C ARG A 405 3.98 1.73 -28.53
N GLY A 406 4.57 2.34 -27.50
CA GLY A 406 4.65 3.80 -27.37
C GLY A 406 3.86 4.38 -26.20
N THR A 407 3.45 5.64 -26.37
CA THR A 407 2.82 6.47 -25.34
C THR A 407 1.38 6.81 -25.71
N ARG A 408 0.49 6.84 -24.72
CA ARG A 408 -0.90 7.27 -24.89
C ARG A 408 -1.28 8.32 -23.84
N TRP A 409 -1.81 9.44 -24.28
CA TRP A 409 -2.37 10.49 -23.42
C TRP A 409 -3.89 10.39 -23.35
N ILE A 410 -4.43 10.59 -22.14
CA ILE A 410 -5.83 10.91 -21.90
C ILE A 410 -5.87 12.09 -20.94
N SER A 411 -6.77 13.04 -21.21
CA SER A 411 -6.88 14.28 -20.45
C SER A 411 -8.35 14.61 -20.18
N TRP A 412 -8.60 15.30 -19.07
CA TRP A 412 -9.92 15.66 -18.56
C TRP A 412 -9.95 17.12 -18.11
N PRO A 413 -11.08 17.81 -18.29
CA PRO A 413 -11.29 19.12 -17.72
C PRO A 413 -11.52 19.05 -16.20
N ASN A 414 -11.49 20.22 -15.57
CA ASN A 414 -11.91 20.37 -14.18
C ASN A 414 -13.37 19.96 -13.97
N ASP A 415 -13.61 19.35 -12.82
CA ASP A 415 -14.96 19.07 -12.33
C ASP A 415 -15.61 20.33 -11.77
N ILE A 416 -16.93 20.30 -11.65
CA ILE A 416 -17.67 21.25 -10.82
C ILE A 416 -17.48 20.81 -9.36
N VAL A 417 -16.93 21.69 -8.54
CA VAL A 417 -16.55 21.39 -7.14
C VAL A 417 -17.30 22.30 -6.19
N PHE A 418 -17.89 21.72 -5.15
CA PHE A 418 -18.49 22.43 -4.03
C PHE A 418 -18.58 21.51 -2.81
N ASP A 419 -18.65 22.08 -1.62
CA ASP A 419 -18.79 21.32 -0.38
C ASP A 419 -20.26 20.97 -0.11
N ASP A 420 -20.49 19.78 0.43
CA ASP A 420 -21.79 19.41 0.99
C ASP A 420 -21.94 19.95 2.42
N LEU A 421 -23.14 19.81 2.98
CA LEU A 421 -23.45 20.24 4.36
C LEU A 421 -22.76 19.41 5.46
N THR A 422 -22.14 18.27 5.13
CA THR A 422 -21.47 17.37 6.09
C THR A 422 -19.94 17.47 6.06
N GLY A 423 -19.39 18.28 5.16
CA GLY A 423 -17.95 18.55 5.03
C GLY A 423 -17.22 17.73 3.95
N PHE A 424 -17.94 16.92 3.17
CA PHE A 424 -17.42 16.27 1.97
C PHE A 424 -17.36 17.25 0.79
N GLU A 425 -16.33 17.08 -0.04
CA GLU A 425 -16.26 17.77 -1.32
C GLU A 425 -16.97 16.95 -2.40
N VAL A 426 -18.00 17.52 -3.01
CA VAL A 426 -18.72 16.93 -4.14
C VAL A 426 -18.06 17.38 -5.44
N ARG A 427 -17.68 16.41 -6.28
CA ARG A 427 -17.07 16.65 -7.59
C ARG A 427 -17.92 16.06 -8.70
N ILE A 428 -18.53 16.93 -9.50
CA ILE A 428 -19.32 16.52 -10.67
C ILE A 428 -18.43 16.57 -11.91
N SER A 429 -18.19 15.40 -12.52
CA SER A 429 -17.42 15.33 -13.76
C SER A 429 -18.10 16.13 -14.88
N ALA A 430 -17.32 16.66 -15.83
CA ALA A 430 -17.88 17.37 -16.98
C ALA A 430 -18.89 16.51 -17.78
N ARG A 431 -18.68 15.18 -17.80
CA ARG A 431 -19.59 14.22 -18.41
C ARG A 431 -20.91 14.14 -17.63
N ALA A 432 -20.84 13.93 -16.32
CA ALA A 432 -22.03 13.91 -15.47
C ALA A 432 -22.80 15.23 -15.56
N ALA A 433 -22.11 16.37 -15.50
CA ALA A 433 -22.74 17.68 -15.64
C ALA A 433 -23.47 17.85 -16.99
N ALA A 434 -22.89 17.33 -18.08
CA ALA A 434 -23.54 17.32 -19.38
C ALA A 434 -24.77 16.40 -19.42
N GLU A 435 -24.72 15.23 -18.77
CA GLU A 435 -25.84 14.29 -18.64
C GLU A 435 -27.00 14.89 -17.81
N LEU A 436 -26.69 15.54 -16.68
CA LEU A 436 -27.66 16.28 -15.85
C LEU A 436 -28.37 17.37 -16.67
N ARG A 437 -27.60 18.21 -17.37
CA ARG A 437 -28.16 19.28 -18.21
C ARG A 437 -28.96 18.72 -19.38
N ALA A 438 -28.49 17.66 -20.03
CA ALA A 438 -29.18 17.05 -21.17
C ALA A 438 -30.58 16.55 -20.76
N GLU A 439 -30.70 15.97 -19.56
CA GLU A 439 -31.99 15.55 -19.03
C GLU A 439 -32.87 16.74 -18.64
N ALA A 440 -32.32 17.79 -18.01
CA ALA A 440 -33.08 19.01 -17.73
C ALA A 440 -33.65 19.65 -19.01
N CYS A 441 -32.82 19.82 -20.06
CA CYS A 441 -33.26 20.33 -21.36
C CYS A 441 -34.28 19.39 -22.04
N ARG A 442 -34.18 18.07 -21.82
CA ARG A 442 -35.19 17.10 -22.29
C ARG A 442 -36.52 17.31 -21.55
N GLY A 443 -36.49 17.46 -20.23
CA GLY A 443 -37.67 17.75 -19.41
C GLY A 443 -38.43 18.97 -19.93
N VAL A 444 -37.71 20.07 -20.18
CA VAL A 444 -38.29 21.30 -20.75
C VAL A 444 -39.00 21.05 -22.08
N ARG A 445 -38.39 20.28 -22.99
CA ARG A 445 -38.95 20.00 -24.33
C ARG A 445 -40.16 19.08 -24.31
N ILE A 446 -40.19 18.09 -23.42
CA ILE A 446 -41.17 17.00 -23.45
C ILE A 446 -42.30 17.22 -22.44
N ARG A 447 -41.97 17.67 -21.23
CA ARG A 447 -42.88 17.72 -20.07
C ARG A 447 -43.28 19.15 -19.69
N GLY A 448 -42.49 20.14 -20.11
CA GLY A 448 -42.73 21.57 -19.87
C GLY A 448 -41.63 22.21 -19.02
N PRO A 449 -41.49 23.54 -19.05
CA PRO A 449 -40.34 24.25 -18.48
C PRO A 449 -40.29 24.21 -16.94
N ARG A 450 -41.42 23.95 -16.27
CA ARG A 450 -41.54 23.95 -14.81
C ARG A 450 -41.57 22.56 -14.18
N VAL A 451 -41.61 21.50 -14.99
CA VAL A 451 -41.69 20.12 -14.48
C VAL A 451 -40.32 19.70 -13.95
N GLU A 452 -40.28 19.27 -12.69
CA GLU A 452 -39.09 18.71 -12.06
C GLU A 452 -38.69 17.40 -12.73
N THR A 453 -37.39 17.16 -12.84
CA THR A 453 -36.81 15.92 -13.35
C THR A 453 -35.67 15.49 -12.47
N GLY A 454 -35.20 14.26 -12.62
CA GLY A 454 -34.11 13.75 -11.82
C GLY A 454 -33.63 12.38 -12.29
N GLY A 455 -32.89 11.69 -11.43
CA GLY A 455 -32.39 10.36 -11.72
C GLY A 455 -31.32 9.91 -10.74
N THR A 456 -30.50 8.97 -11.18
CA THR A 456 -29.50 8.30 -10.35
C THR A 456 -28.10 8.85 -10.62
N LEU A 457 -27.30 8.98 -9.57
CA LEU A 457 -25.90 9.38 -9.65
C LEU A 457 -24.99 8.16 -9.46
N LEU A 458 -24.02 8.00 -10.35
CA LEU A 458 -22.99 6.97 -10.26
C LEU A 458 -21.60 7.60 -10.08
N GLY A 459 -20.82 7.02 -9.18
CA GLY A 459 -19.43 7.42 -8.93
C GLY A 459 -18.81 6.68 -7.75
N ALA A 460 -18.09 7.36 -6.86
CA ALA A 460 -17.56 6.73 -5.65
C ALA A 460 -17.41 7.72 -4.48
N PHE A 461 -17.61 7.22 -3.26
CA PHE A 461 -17.15 7.87 -2.03
C PHE A 461 -15.72 7.44 -1.68
N ASP A 462 -14.92 8.38 -1.20
CA ASP A 462 -13.66 8.15 -0.50
C ASP A 462 -13.67 8.92 0.83
N ASP A 463 -13.90 8.18 1.92
CA ASP A 463 -14.00 8.74 3.27
C ASP A 463 -12.65 9.23 3.80
N ALA A 464 -11.54 8.68 3.32
CA ALA A 464 -10.20 9.08 3.75
C ALA A 464 -9.77 10.40 3.10
N ALA A 465 -10.14 10.60 1.82
CA ALA A 465 -9.99 11.89 1.13
C ALA A 465 -11.07 12.91 1.53
N GLY A 466 -12.25 12.44 1.97
CA GLY A 466 -13.42 13.28 2.22
C GLY A 466 -14.04 13.81 0.92
N VAL A 467 -14.08 12.99 -0.13
CA VAL A 467 -14.52 13.37 -1.48
C VAL A 467 -15.61 12.41 -1.99
N VAL A 468 -16.59 12.96 -2.71
CA VAL A 468 -17.57 12.21 -3.49
C VAL A 468 -17.40 12.56 -4.96
N TRP A 469 -17.01 11.59 -5.77
CA TRP A 469 -16.95 11.74 -7.22
C TRP A 469 -18.28 11.31 -7.83
N ILE A 470 -18.80 12.12 -8.75
CA ILE A 470 -19.93 11.80 -9.62
C ILE A 470 -19.39 11.71 -11.05
N ASP A 471 -19.30 10.49 -11.58
CA ASP A 471 -18.78 10.24 -12.93
C ASP A 471 -19.85 10.33 -13.99
N GLU A 472 -21.04 9.80 -13.66
CA GLU A 472 -22.17 9.66 -14.58
C GLU A 472 -23.48 9.99 -13.85
N ALA A 473 -24.44 10.53 -14.59
CA ALA A 473 -25.79 10.78 -14.14
C ALA A 473 -26.79 10.18 -15.13
N THR A 474 -27.89 9.63 -14.62
CA THR A 474 -28.97 9.09 -15.45
C THR A 474 -30.19 10.01 -15.42
N GLY A 475 -31.07 9.82 -16.40
CA GLY A 475 -32.43 10.35 -16.34
C GLY A 475 -33.35 9.54 -15.42
N PRO A 476 -34.63 9.91 -15.35
CA PRO A 476 -35.58 9.33 -14.41
C PRO A 476 -35.96 7.90 -14.83
N PRO A 477 -35.94 6.91 -13.91
CA PRO A 477 -36.45 5.57 -14.16
C PRO A 477 -37.89 5.57 -14.70
N PRO A 478 -38.30 4.61 -15.55
CA PRO A 478 -39.62 4.63 -16.23
C PRO A 478 -40.84 4.76 -15.31
N ASP A 479 -40.73 4.26 -14.08
CA ASP A 479 -41.75 4.27 -13.02
C ASP A 479 -41.67 5.51 -12.11
N SER A 480 -40.80 6.47 -12.40
CA SER A 480 -40.74 7.74 -11.66
C SER A 480 -42.00 8.57 -11.89
N LEU A 481 -42.36 9.43 -10.94
CA LEU A 481 -43.46 10.39 -11.07
C LEU A 481 -42.92 11.82 -10.98
N LEU A 482 -43.19 12.61 -12.01
CA LEU A 482 -42.64 13.95 -12.20
C LEU A 482 -43.79 14.97 -12.25
N SER A 483 -43.66 16.08 -11.54
CA SER A 483 -44.63 17.19 -11.55
C SER A 483 -43.93 18.54 -11.43
N GLU A 484 -44.66 19.65 -11.44
CA GLU A 484 -44.09 21.00 -11.23
C GLU A 484 -43.68 21.28 -9.77
N VAL A 485 -44.09 20.44 -8.83
CA VAL A 485 -43.94 20.68 -7.38
C VAL A 485 -43.29 19.51 -6.63
N HIS A 486 -43.04 18.39 -7.33
CA HIS A 486 -42.51 17.18 -6.73
C HIS A 486 -41.93 16.23 -7.77
N PHE A 487 -40.77 15.66 -7.44
CA PHE A 487 -40.14 14.53 -8.12
C PHE A 487 -40.10 13.29 -7.21
N GLN A 488 -40.73 12.19 -7.65
CA GLN A 488 -40.63 10.89 -7.01
C GLN A 488 -39.79 9.94 -7.87
N HIS A 489 -38.67 9.48 -7.31
CA HIS A 489 -37.74 8.58 -7.99
C HIS A 489 -38.29 7.13 -8.03
N GLY A 490 -38.30 6.53 -9.22
CA GLY A 490 -38.71 5.14 -9.45
C GLY A 490 -37.57 4.13 -9.31
N ILE A 491 -37.88 2.84 -9.19
CA ILE A 491 -36.89 1.77 -8.98
C ILE A 491 -36.74 0.83 -10.19
N ALA A 492 -37.63 0.92 -11.18
CA ALA A 492 -37.66 -0.01 -12.29
C ALA A 492 -36.36 0.03 -13.12
N GLY A 493 -35.67 -1.12 -13.18
CA GLY A 493 -34.45 -1.29 -13.97
C GLY A 493 -33.20 -0.64 -13.38
N VAL A 494 -33.30 0.05 -12.23
CA VAL A 494 -32.16 0.74 -11.59
C VAL A 494 -31.06 -0.24 -11.21
N ASP A 495 -31.40 -1.35 -10.55
CA ASP A 495 -30.41 -2.36 -10.13
C ASP A 495 -29.66 -3.00 -11.30
N GLN A 496 -30.35 -3.24 -12.42
CA GLN A 496 -29.72 -3.79 -13.62
C GLN A 496 -28.72 -2.80 -14.24
N GLN A 497 -29.10 -1.52 -14.32
CA GLN A 497 -28.21 -0.47 -14.82
C GLN A 497 -26.99 -0.27 -13.92
N LEU A 498 -27.20 -0.25 -12.60
CA LEU A 498 -26.13 -0.12 -11.61
C LEU A 498 -25.16 -1.30 -11.70
N SER A 499 -25.67 -2.54 -11.77
CA SER A 499 -24.85 -3.75 -11.87
C SER A 499 -24.02 -3.76 -13.14
N ALA A 500 -24.64 -3.47 -14.30
CA ALA A 500 -23.94 -3.40 -15.58
C ALA A 500 -22.82 -2.35 -15.60
N ARG A 501 -23.08 -1.15 -15.06
CA ARG A 501 -22.08 -0.07 -14.98
C ARG A 501 -20.94 -0.40 -14.01
N ARG A 502 -21.26 -1.01 -12.88
CA ARG A 502 -20.28 -1.46 -11.89
C ARG A 502 -19.34 -2.52 -12.48
N GLU A 503 -19.88 -3.47 -13.24
CA GLU A 503 -19.06 -4.50 -13.91
C GLU A 503 -18.17 -3.90 -15.01
N ALA A 504 -18.73 -3.03 -15.86
CA ALA A 504 -18.00 -2.39 -16.95
C ALA A 504 -16.80 -1.56 -16.46
N THR A 505 -16.93 -0.92 -15.30
CA THR A 505 -15.87 -0.09 -14.69
C THR A 505 -14.93 -0.86 -13.77
N GLY A 506 -15.03 -2.21 -13.70
CA GLY A 506 -14.21 -3.01 -12.79
C GLY A 506 -14.45 -2.66 -11.32
N LYS A 507 -15.68 -2.30 -10.96
CA LYS A 507 -16.15 -1.86 -9.64
C LYS A 507 -15.65 -0.49 -9.18
N ALA A 508 -15.04 0.32 -10.07
CA ALA A 508 -14.58 1.68 -9.75
C ALA A 508 -15.71 2.71 -9.60
N THR A 509 -16.85 2.48 -10.26
CA THR A 509 -18.06 3.28 -10.19
C THR A 509 -19.19 2.46 -9.56
N ARG A 510 -19.92 3.07 -8.63
CA ARG A 510 -21.04 2.51 -7.87
C ARG A 510 -22.16 3.55 -7.75
N PHE A 511 -23.32 3.14 -7.25
CA PHE A 511 -24.34 4.11 -6.82
C PHE A 511 -23.72 5.06 -5.79
N VAL A 512 -23.91 6.37 -5.96
CA VAL A 512 -23.53 7.37 -4.95
C VAL A 512 -24.71 8.15 -4.41
N GLY A 513 -25.83 8.20 -5.13
CA GLY A 513 -26.95 9.02 -4.72
C GLY A 513 -27.97 9.25 -5.82
N MET A 514 -28.80 10.25 -5.61
CA MET A 514 -29.77 10.70 -6.60
C MET A 514 -29.76 12.21 -6.75
N TRP A 515 -30.37 12.66 -7.84
CA TRP A 515 -30.48 14.06 -8.13
C TRP A 515 -31.86 14.41 -8.66
N HIS A 516 -32.26 15.66 -8.47
CA HIS A 516 -33.42 16.24 -9.12
C HIS A 516 -33.29 17.76 -9.31
N THR A 517 -34.27 18.36 -9.95
CA THR A 517 -34.28 19.78 -10.31
C THR A 517 -35.43 20.53 -9.66
N HIS A 518 -35.20 21.78 -9.24
CA HIS A 518 -36.24 22.77 -8.92
C HIS A 518 -36.22 23.90 -9.96
N PRO A 519 -36.95 23.76 -11.10
CA PRO A 519 -36.91 24.75 -12.17
C PRO A 519 -37.36 26.13 -11.70
N TYR A 520 -36.54 27.16 -11.91
CA TYR A 520 -36.82 28.55 -11.48
C TYR A 520 -36.98 28.76 -9.96
N GLY A 521 -36.76 27.71 -9.15
CA GLY A 521 -36.90 27.71 -7.70
C GLY A 521 -35.55 27.59 -6.98
N PRO A 522 -35.51 27.82 -5.66
CA PRO A 522 -34.29 27.59 -4.88
C PRO A 522 -33.89 26.11 -4.90
N ALA A 523 -32.59 25.83 -4.92
CA ALA A 523 -32.06 24.46 -4.86
C ALA A 523 -32.24 23.79 -3.47
N TRP A 524 -32.81 24.48 -2.49
CA TRP A 524 -33.06 23.92 -1.16
C TRP A 524 -34.18 22.87 -1.19
N PRO A 525 -34.07 21.78 -0.42
CA PRO A 525 -35.12 20.77 -0.36
C PRO A 525 -36.40 21.34 0.24
N SER A 526 -37.55 20.94 -0.28
CA SER A 526 -38.85 21.16 0.35
C SER A 526 -39.06 20.20 1.54
N PRO A 527 -40.02 20.45 2.45
CA PRO A 527 -40.38 19.49 3.51
C PRO A 527 -40.77 18.11 2.96
N THR A 528 -41.34 18.07 1.76
CA THR A 528 -41.68 16.82 1.05
C THR A 528 -40.42 16.12 0.54
N ASP A 529 -39.45 16.87 0.02
CA ASP A 529 -38.15 16.32 -0.36
C ASP A 529 -37.47 15.77 0.89
N GLU A 530 -37.41 16.51 2.00
CA GLU A 530 -36.85 16.05 3.27
C GLU A 530 -37.46 14.75 3.79
N ALA A 531 -38.79 14.61 3.71
CA ALA A 531 -39.47 13.36 4.05
C ALA A 531 -39.15 12.23 3.04
N GLY A 532 -39.07 12.56 1.74
CA GLY A 532 -38.60 11.67 0.69
C GLY A 532 -37.15 11.22 0.88
N MET A 533 -36.27 12.11 1.33
CA MET A 533 -34.85 11.85 1.62
C MET A 533 -34.70 10.77 2.69
N ALA A 534 -35.60 10.73 3.68
CA ALA A 534 -35.67 9.68 4.69
C ALA A 534 -36.18 8.34 4.12
N ALA A 535 -37.01 8.37 3.07
CA ALA A 535 -37.48 7.18 2.34
C ALA A 535 -36.47 6.61 1.33
N LEU A 536 -35.46 7.40 0.90
CA LEU A 536 -34.34 6.91 0.07
C LEU A 536 -33.44 5.90 0.77
N VAL A 537 -33.75 5.59 2.04
CA VAL A 537 -33.09 4.57 2.84
C VAL A 537 -33.55 3.14 2.51
N MET A 538 -34.41 2.95 1.50
CA MET A 538 -34.87 1.62 1.05
C MET A 538 -33.71 0.62 0.84
N PRO A 539 -33.75 -0.56 1.48
CA PRO A 539 -32.67 -1.54 1.45
C PRO A 539 -32.66 -2.27 0.12
N ALA A 540 -31.97 -1.73 -0.89
CA ALA A 540 -31.32 -2.62 -1.84
C ALA A 540 -30.19 -3.31 -1.04
N ARG A 541 -30.20 -4.64 -0.96
CA ARG A 541 -29.20 -5.46 -0.23
C ARG A 541 -27.73 -5.17 -0.64
N THR A 542 -27.53 -4.32 -1.64
CA THR A 542 -26.29 -3.90 -2.30
C THR A 542 -26.00 -2.38 -2.23
N ALA A 543 -26.83 -1.56 -1.57
CA ALA A 543 -26.65 -0.10 -1.56
C ALA A 543 -25.58 0.39 -0.55
N PRO A 544 -24.83 1.46 -0.83
CA PRO A 544 -23.82 2.03 0.07
C PRO A 544 -24.44 2.66 1.34
N PRO A 545 -23.68 2.79 2.44
CA PRO A 545 -24.17 3.28 3.74
C PRO A 545 -24.46 4.78 3.73
N ARG A 546 -24.01 5.48 2.69
CA ARG A 546 -24.21 6.91 2.45
C ARG A 546 -24.85 7.10 1.09
N ALA A 547 -25.75 8.07 1.00
CA ALA A 547 -26.30 8.51 -0.27
C ALA A 547 -26.18 10.04 -0.36
N LEU A 548 -25.74 10.52 -1.52
CA LEU A 548 -25.74 11.93 -1.86
C LEU A 548 -27.11 12.31 -2.42
N ILE A 549 -27.62 13.45 -1.99
CA ILE A 549 -28.80 14.07 -2.56
C ILE A 549 -28.35 15.38 -3.19
N LEU A 550 -28.58 15.50 -4.49
CA LEU A 550 -28.15 16.63 -5.29
C LEU A 550 -29.37 17.34 -5.91
N ILE A 551 -29.57 18.61 -5.60
CA ILE A 551 -30.66 19.40 -6.19
C ILE A 551 -30.06 20.52 -7.02
N ALA A 552 -30.52 20.62 -8.27
CA ALA A 552 -30.18 21.72 -9.16
C ALA A 552 -31.36 22.71 -9.24
N GLY A 553 -31.14 23.98 -8.93
CA GLY A 553 -32.16 25.01 -9.05
C GLY A 553 -31.55 26.37 -9.38
N GLY A 554 -32.31 27.43 -9.22
CA GLY A 554 -31.83 28.80 -9.32
C GLY A 554 -32.90 29.79 -9.79
N PRO A 555 -32.71 31.09 -9.56
CA PRO A 555 -33.55 32.13 -10.14
C PRO A 555 -33.55 32.06 -11.67
N ALA A 556 -34.56 32.67 -12.29
CA ALA A 556 -34.83 32.45 -13.72
C ALA A 556 -33.65 32.72 -14.65
N GLU A 557 -32.90 33.80 -14.42
CA GLU A 557 -31.71 34.12 -15.19
C GLU A 557 -30.65 33.01 -15.10
N GLN A 558 -30.35 32.54 -13.89
CA GLN A 558 -29.35 31.50 -13.65
C GLN A 558 -29.79 30.14 -14.21
N TRP A 559 -31.07 29.79 -14.03
CA TRP A 559 -31.63 28.54 -14.55
C TRP A 559 -31.60 28.49 -16.07
N THR A 560 -32.04 29.57 -16.73
CA THR A 560 -32.01 29.70 -18.19
C THR A 560 -30.57 29.67 -18.72
N ALA A 561 -29.64 30.40 -18.10
CA ALA A 561 -28.24 30.38 -18.50
C ALA A 561 -27.60 28.99 -18.41
N TRP A 562 -27.97 28.19 -17.40
CA TRP A 562 -27.51 26.80 -17.30
C TRP A 562 -28.05 25.91 -18.43
N LEU A 563 -29.35 26.01 -18.74
CA LEU A 563 -29.98 25.25 -19.83
C LEU A 563 -29.40 25.63 -21.20
N GLU A 564 -29.09 26.90 -21.42
CA GLU A 564 -28.47 27.40 -22.64
C GLU A 564 -26.95 27.12 -22.72
N GLY A 565 -26.37 26.66 -21.61
CA GLY A 565 -25.05 26.04 -21.58
C GLY A 565 -23.87 26.94 -21.22
N TYR A 566 -24.11 28.19 -20.79
CA TYR A 566 -23.07 29.16 -20.43
C TYR A 566 -23.09 29.62 -18.96
N GLY A 567 -23.98 29.07 -18.12
CA GLY A 567 -24.01 29.29 -16.67
C GLY A 567 -24.01 27.99 -15.86
N THR A 568 -23.97 28.11 -14.52
CA THR A 568 -24.13 27.01 -13.57
C THR A 568 -25.41 27.21 -12.74
N PRO A 569 -26.15 26.14 -12.42
CA PRO A 569 -27.31 26.25 -11.54
C PRO A 569 -26.82 26.45 -10.10
N ALA A 570 -27.73 26.87 -9.22
CA ALA A 570 -27.53 26.70 -7.80
C ALA A 570 -27.55 25.21 -7.46
N TRP A 571 -26.51 24.74 -6.77
CA TRP A 571 -26.42 23.37 -6.29
C TRP A 571 -26.73 23.30 -4.80
N TYR A 572 -27.51 22.31 -4.43
CA TYR A 572 -27.60 21.83 -3.05
C TYR A 572 -27.11 20.39 -3.01
N ALA A 573 -26.20 20.10 -2.09
CA ALA A 573 -25.75 18.74 -1.81
C ALA A 573 -25.84 18.44 -0.33
N ARG A 574 -26.37 17.25 -0.03
CA ARG A 574 -26.35 16.70 1.31
C ARG A 574 -26.09 15.21 1.25
N ILE A 575 -25.09 14.76 2.00
CA ILE A 575 -24.89 13.34 2.28
C ILE A 575 -25.82 12.93 3.42
N VAL A 576 -26.50 11.82 3.22
CA VAL A 576 -27.38 11.20 4.21
C VAL A 576 -26.78 9.85 4.61
N ASP A 577 -26.49 9.69 5.90
CA ASP A 577 -26.13 8.40 6.49
C ASP A 577 -27.39 7.53 6.62
N ARG A 578 -27.30 6.31 6.11
CA ARG A 578 -28.41 5.35 6.04
C ARG A 578 -28.44 4.37 7.22
N THR A 579 -27.60 4.59 8.23
CA THR A 579 -27.42 3.69 9.38
C THR A 579 -28.38 3.96 10.54
N ASP A 580 -29.02 5.14 10.59
CA ASP A 580 -29.82 5.60 11.74
C ASP A 580 -31.34 5.71 11.48
N SER A 581 -31.85 5.26 10.33
CA SER A 581 -33.30 5.32 10.07
C SER A 581 -33.99 4.01 10.48
N ASP A 582 -35.10 4.12 11.21
CA ASP A 582 -35.99 3.00 11.54
C ASP A 582 -36.24 2.11 10.32
N ALA A 583 -35.78 0.85 10.37
CA ALA A 583 -35.98 -0.15 9.33
C ALA A 583 -37.47 -0.48 9.04
N ASN A 584 -38.39 0.11 9.81
CA ASN A 584 -39.85 -0.01 9.69
C ASN A 584 -40.54 1.26 9.14
N ALA A 585 -39.81 2.33 8.82
CA ALA A 585 -40.41 3.49 8.17
C ALA A 585 -40.74 3.14 6.71
N GLN A 586 -41.98 2.72 6.45
CA GLN A 586 -42.49 2.69 5.08
C GLN A 586 -42.39 4.11 4.50
N PRO A 587 -42.00 4.28 3.22
CA PRO A 587 -42.08 5.57 2.56
C PRO A 587 -43.48 6.13 2.78
N GLN A 588 -43.59 7.24 3.51
CA GLN A 588 -44.82 8.02 3.47
C GLN A 588 -44.92 8.53 2.03
N LEU A 589 -45.71 7.82 1.22
CA LEU A 589 -46.20 8.35 -0.04
C LEU A 589 -46.75 9.74 0.25
N CYS A 590 -46.37 10.72 -0.57
CA CYS A 590 -46.82 12.09 -0.43
C CYS A 590 -48.33 12.09 -0.21
N ASP A 591 -48.78 12.77 0.86
CA ASP A 591 -50.19 12.98 1.12
C ASP A 591 -50.67 14.00 0.08
N VAL A 592 -51.02 13.49 -1.09
CA VAL A 592 -51.35 14.25 -2.31
C VAL A 592 -52.51 15.23 -2.06
N ASP A 593 -53.26 15.01 -0.97
CA ASP A 593 -54.35 15.87 -0.48
C ASP A 593 -53.87 17.19 0.17
N ARG A 594 -52.59 17.32 0.58
CA ARG A 594 -52.06 18.57 1.17
C ARG A 594 -51.86 19.70 0.17
N HIS A 595 -51.78 19.40 -1.12
CA HIS A 595 -51.53 20.38 -2.19
C HIS A 595 -52.82 20.91 -2.85
N GLY A 596 -53.98 20.91 -2.18
CA GLY A 596 -55.12 21.81 -2.45
C GLY A 596 -55.64 22.00 -3.90
N GLY A 597 -55.28 21.15 -4.86
CA GLY A 597 -55.63 21.29 -6.29
C GLY A 597 -55.13 20.12 -7.16
N PRO A 598 -55.60 20.00 -8.42
CA PRO A 598 -55.24 18.90 -9.32
C PRO A 598 -53.77 19.02 -9.80
N VAL A 599 -52.91 18.06 -9.40
CA VAL A 599 -51.51 17.97 -9.85
C VAL A 599 -51.44 17.11 -11.12
N THR A 600 -50.78 17.63 -12.17
CA THR A 600 -50.51 16.87 -13.40
C THR A 600 -49.20 16.08 -13.22
N TRP A 601 -49.29 14.76 -13.37
CA TRP A 601 -48.13 13.86 -13.23
C TRP A 601 -47.61 13.41 -14.59
N TRP A 602 -46.30 13.22 -14.69
CA TRP A 602 -45.63 12.64 -15.84
C TRP A 602 -44.86 11.39 -15.40
N PRO A 603 -44.94 10.29 -16.15
CA PRO A 603 -44.10 9.13 -15.87
C PRO A 603 -42.65 9.41 -16.26
N GLY A 604 -41.72 8.71 -15.61
CA GLY A 604 -40.31 8.76 -15.95
C GLY A 604 -39.99 8.06 -17.27
N GLY A 605 -38.69 7.93 -17.57
CA GLY A 605 -38.22 7.51 -18.89
C GLY A 605 -38.52 8.54 -19.99
N PHE A 606 -38.69 8.07 -21.22
CA PHE A 606 -38.83 8.90 -22.43
C PHE A 606 -40.29 9.22 -22.81
N ALA A 607 -41.23 9.08 -21.89
CA ALA A 607 -42.66 9.22 -22.17
C ALA A 607 -43.08 10.68 -22.47
N THR A 608 -44.05 10.85 -23.36
CA THR A 608 -44.53 12.15 -23.88
C THR A 608 -45.97 12.49 -23.51
N ARG A 609 -46.64 11.68 -22.67
CA ARG A 609 -48.05 11.92 -22.27
C ARG A 609 -48.17 12.01 -20.74
N PRO A 610 -48.87 13.03 -20.21
CA PRO A 610 -49.15 13.15 -18.78
C PRO A 610 -50.18 12.10 -18.34
N LEU A 611 -50.05 11.66 -17.09
CA LEU A 611 -50.96 10.76 -16.38
C LEU A 611 -51.96 11.59 -15.56
N ALA A 612 -53.25 11.41 -15.82
CA ALA A 612 -54.31 11.93 -14.97
C ALA A 612 -54.61 10.88 -13.89
N ILE A 613 -53.98 11.01 -12.72
CA ILE A 613 -54.19 10.10 -11.57
C ILE A 613 -54.80 10.91 -10.43
N PRO A 614 -55.99 10.54 -9.91
CA PRO A 614 -56.53 11.14 -8.69
C PRO A 614 -55.57 10.97 -7.51
N ALA A 615 -55.45 11.99 -6.66
CA ALA A 615 -54.64 12.01 -5.45
C ALA A 615 -54.72 10.71 -4.62
N SER A 616 -55.93 10.13 -4.51
CA SER A 616 -56.21 8.89 -3.76
C SER A 616 -55.58 7.63 -4.36
N ASP A 617 -55.35 7.59 -5.68
CA ASP A 617 -55.01 6.37 -6.42
C ASP A 617 -53.50 6.21 -6.65
N LEU A 618 -52.70 7.23 -6.32
CA LEU A 618 -51.24 7.20 -6.38
C LEU A 618 -50.63 6.10 -5.50
N ARG A 619 -51.34 5.66 -4.45
CA ARG A 619 -50.94 4.49 -3.64
C ARG A 619 -51.00 3.17 -4.39
N SER A 620 -51.83 3.07 -5.43
CA SER A 620 -51.99 1.87 -6.27
C SER A 620 -51.03 1.84 -7.48
N TYR A 621 -50.52 3.00 -7.89
CA TYR A 621 -49.63 3.17 -9.05
C TYR A 621 -48.16 2.86 -8.75
N ALA A 622 -47.77 2.74 -7.48
CA ALA A 622 -46.44 2.29 -7.03
C ALA A 622 -46.09 0.83 -7.40
N GLY A 623 -46.87 0.21 -8.29
CA GLY A 623 -46.61 -1.08 -8.90
C GLY A 623 -47.17 -2.27 -8.12
N PRO A 624 -48.07 -3.08 -8.72
CA PRO A 624 -48.18 -4.49 -8.37
C PRO A 624 -46.88 -5.18 -8.80
N ALA A 625 -46.33 -5.99 -7.90
CA ALA A 625 -45.30 -6.95 -8.23
C ALA A 625 -45.66 -7.74 -9.50
N ALA A 626 -44.63 -8.00 -10.31
CA ALA A 626 -44.57 -8.94 -11.41
C ALA A 626 -45.64 -10.05 -11.36
N LEU A 627 -46.58 -10.01 -12.29
CA LEU A 627 -47.26 -11.23 -12.74
C LEU A 627 -46.39 -11.87 -13.81
N GLY A 628 -45.76 -12.99 -13.46
CA GLY A 628 -45.28 -13.96 -14.44
C GLY A 628 -43.83 -14.42 -14.32
N THR A 629 -43.43 -14.97 -13.18
CA THR A 629 -42.45 -16.09 -13.17
C THR A 629 -42.89 -17.11 -12.14
N ALA A 630 -42.88 -18.37 -12.57
CA ALA A 630 -43.39 -19.53 -11.88
C ALA A 630 -42.95 -19.64 -10.42
N ALA A 631 -43.83 -20.24 -9.63
CA ALA A 631 -43.62 -20.66 -8.26
C ALA A 631 -42.20 -21.21 -8.01
N LEU A 632 -41.46 -20.50 -7.16
CA LEU A 632 -40.50 -21.11 -6.26
C LEU A 632 -40.85 -20.58 -4.87
N GLU A 633 -41.37 -21.49 -4.05
CA GLU A 633 -41.43 -21.34 -2.61
C GLU A 633 -39.99 -21.17 -2.10
N GLU A 634 -39.55 -19.93 -1.87
CA GLU A 634 -38.36 -19.66 -1.05
C GLU A 634 -38.81 -19.23 0.34
N THR A 635 -38.77 -20.21 1.23
CA THR A 635 -38.67 -20.03 2.66
C THR A 635 -37.54 -19.04 3.00
N ASP A 636 -37.79 -18.23 4.01
CA ASP A 636 -36.89 -17.24 4.62
C ASP A 636 -35.53 -17.86 5.01
N VAL A 637 -34.56 -17.87 4.09
CA VAL A 637 -33.16 -18.21 4.37
C VAL A 637 -32.40 -16.91 4.59
N LEU A 638 -32.15 -16.57 5.85
CA LEU A 638 -31.14 -15.59 6.24
C LEU A 638 -29.84 -15.88 5.47
N SER A 639 -29.45 -15.00 4.55
CA SER A 639 -28.23 -15.17 3.75
C SER A 639 -27.03 -15.20 4.68
N ARG A 640 -26.32 -16.33 4.73
CA ARG A 640 -25.11 -16.48 5.53
C ARG A 640 -23.93 -15.84 4.81
N ASP A 641 -23.46 -14.73 5.35
CA ASP A 641 -22.51 -13.82 4.69
C ASP A 641 -21.30 -13.45 5.55
N ILE A 642 -21.20 -14.02 6.77
CA ILE A 642 -20.09 -13.75 7.70
C ILE A 642 -19.06 -14.88 7.66
N GLY A 643 -17.79 -14.54 7.47
CA GLY A 643 -16.65 -15.41 7.77
C GLY A 643 -16.07 -15.12 9.15
N LEU A 644 -15.94 -16.15 9.98
CA LEU A 644 -15.37 -16.05 11.32
C LEU A 644 -13.97 -16.67 11.36
N ALA A 645 -12.97 -15.89 11.76
CA ALA A 645 -11.57 -16.32 11.89
C ALA A 645 -11.18 -16.41 13.37
N LEU A 646 -10.72 -17.59 13.81
CA LEU A 646 -10.30 -17.86 15.19
C LEU A 646 -8.81 -18.23 15.22
N SER A 647 -7.99 -17.29 15.69
CA SER A 647 -6.53 -17.43 15.67
C SER A 647 -5.96 -18.49 16.62
N GLY A 648 -4.70 -18.87 16.39
CA GLY A 648 -3.93 -19.74 17.29
C GLY A 648 -3.53 -19.11 18.63
N GLY A 649 -3.13 -19.96 19.61
CA GLY A 649 -2.65 -19.51 20.92
C GLY A 649 -2.98 -20.39 22.14
N GLY A 650 -3.30 -21.68 21.95
CA GLY A 650 -3.59 -22.63 23.04
C GLY A 650 -4.89 -22.33 23.80
N PHE A 651 -4.99 -22.73 25.06
CA PHE A 651 -6.20 -22.52 25.89
C PHE A 651 -6.51 -21.03 26.12
N ARG A 652 -5.51 -20.16 26.08
CA ARG A 652 -5.74 -18.70 26.10
C ARG A 652 -6.61 -18.25 24.92
N ALA A 653 -6.25 -18.70 23.72
CA ALA A 653 -6.99 -18.37 22.52
C ALA A 653 -8.39 -18.97 22.57
N ALA A 654 -8.53 -20.24 22.97
CA ALA A 654 -9.83 -20.87 23.11
C ALA A 654 -10.75 -20.10 24.08
N ALA A 655 -10.25 -19.69 25.27
CA ALA A 655 -11.02 -18.89 26.22
C ALA A 655 -11.43 -17.52 25.68
N PHE A 656 -10.51 -16.81 25.02
CA PHE A 656 -10.81 -15.52 24.38
C PHE A 656 -11.90 -15.68 23.30
N HIS A 657 -11.75 -16.68 22.43
CA HIS A 657 -12.71 -16.96 21.37
C HIS A 657 -14.08 -17.40 21.89
N LEU A 658 -14.14 -18.11 23.02
CA LEU A 658 -15.41 -18.42 23.68
C LEU A 658 -16.15 -17.14 24.05
N GLY A 659 -15.44 -16.14 24.58
CA GLY A 659 -15.99 -14.81 24.83
C GLY A 659 -16.50 -14.13 23.54
N CYS A 660 -15.69 -14.15 22.47
CA CYS A 660 -16.13 -13.60 21.19
C CYS A 660 -17.40 -14.29 20.66
N LEU A 661 -17.49 -15.61 20.78
CA LEU A 661 -18.66 -16.40 20.38
C LEU A 661 -19.90 -16.08 21.23
N ARG A 662 -19.76 -15.86 22.53
CA ARG A 662 -20.86 -15.41 23.41
C ARG A 662 -21.42 -14.07 22.94
N ALA A 663 -20.56 -13.09 22.67
CA ALA A 663 -21.01 -11.81 22.14
C ALA A 663 -21.71 -11.95 20.78
N LEU A 664 -21.16 -12.75 19.86
CA LEU A 664 -21.81 -13.01 18.57
C LEU A 664 -23.14 -13.78 18.70
N HIS A 665 -23.26 -14.66 19.70
CA HIS A 665 -24.51 -15.36 20.01
C HIS A 665 -25.58 -14.39 20.50
N ASP A 666 -25.22 -13.54 21.47
CA ASP A 666 -26.13 -12.56 22.07
C ASP A 666 -26.60 -11.52 21.04
N LEU A 667 -25.74 -11.16 20.10
CA LEU A 667 -26.06 -10.30 18.95
C LEU A 667 -26.82 -11.03 17.85
N ARG A 668 -27.15 -12.32 18.03
CA ARG A 668 -27.85 -13.18 17.05
C ARG A 668 -27.17 -13.23 15.69
N LEU A 669 -25.84 -13.21 15.67
CA LEU A 669 -25.02 -13.22 14.46
C LEU A 669 -24.46 -14.60 14.09
N LEU A 670 -24.43 -15.55 15.03
CA LEU A 670 -23.88 -16.89 14.76
C LEU A 670 -24.65 -17.66 13.68
N ASN A 671 -25.94 -17.40 13.50
CA ASN A 671 -26.77 -18.00 12.44
C ASN A 671 -26.43 -17.47 11.03
N ARG A 672 -25.78 -16.30 10.91
CA ARG A 672 -25.30 -15.71 9.65
C ARG A 672 -23.88 -16.13 9.30
N VAL A 673 -23.18 -16.83 10.19
CA VAL A 673 -21.82 -17.31 9.92
C VAL A 673 -21.84 -18.42 8.90
N ARG A 674 -21.25 -18.16 7.73
CA ARG A 674 -21.12 -19.12 6.63
C ARG A 674 -19.96 -20.08 6.83
N VAL A 675 -18.85 -19.60 7.37
CA VAL A 675 -17.63 -20.37 7.57
C VAL A 675 -16.91 -19.93 8.84
N VAL A 676 -16.41 -20.90 9.61
CA VAL A 676 -15.52 -20.71 10.76
C VAL A 676 -14.17 -21.30 10.42
N SER A 677 -13.14 -20.46 10.31
CA SER A 677 -11.75 -20.89 10.18
C SER A 677 -11.05 -20.89 11.53
N GLY A 678 -10.48 -22.03 11.93
CA GLY A 678 -9.81 -22.18 13.21
C GLY A 678 -8.38 -22.71 13.07
N ILE A 679 -7.47 -22.15 13.87
CA ILE A 679 -6.07 -22.59 13.95
C ILE A 679 -5.69 -22.87 15.39
N SER A 680 -5.00 -23.99 15.65
CA SER A 680 -4.43 -24.34 16.95
C SER A 680 -5.46 -24.21 18.10
N GLY A 681 -5.27 -23.32 19.07
CA GLY A 681 -6.29 -23.04 20.10
C GLY A 681 -7.66 -22.61 19.56
N GLY A 682 -7.69 -21.91 18.43
CA GLY A 682 -8.91 -21.55 17.71
C GLY A 682 -9.52 -22.72 16.94
N SER A 683 -8.74 -23.71 16.49
CA SER A 683 -9.30 -24.92 15.87
C SER A 683 -10.04 -25.79 16.87
N LEU A 684 -9.56 -25.86 18.13
CA LEU A 684 -10.30 -26.48 19.22
C LEU A 684 -11.66 -25.81 19.45
N MET A 685 -11.69 -24.48 19.52
CA MET A 685 -12.95 -23.75 19.76
C MET A 685 -13.91 -23.85 18.57
N ALA A 686 -13.40 -23.73 17.34
CA ALA A 686 -14.18 -23.93 16.12
C ALA A 686 -14.80 -25.34 16.08
N ALA A 687 -14.03 -26.37 16.47
CA ALA A 687 -14.50 -27.74 16.52
C ALA A 687 -15.54 -27.97 17.63
N LEU A 688 -15.33 -27.42 18.84
CA LEU A 688 -16.31 -27.50 19.93
C LEU A 688 -17.64 -26.85 19.53
N TRP A 689 -17.59 -25.72 18.81
CA TRP A 689 -18.79 -25.07 18.29
C TRP A 689 -19.46 -25.89 17.16
N GLY A 690 -18.65 -26.39 16.23
CA GLY A 690 -19.09 -27.07 15.02
C GLY A 690 -19.65 -28.48 15.21
N TYR A 691 -19.05 -29.25 16.13
CA TYR A 691 -19.32 -30.67 16.35
C TYR A 691 -19.84 -30.97 17.76
N GLY A 692 -19.87 -29.97 18.65
CA GLY A 692 -20.45 -30.09 19.97
C GLY A 692 -21.98 -30.01 19.96
N LEU A 693 -22.54 -29.79 21.16
CA LEU A 693 -23.99 -29.75 21.38
C LEU A 693 -24.65 -28.57 20.63
N ALA A 694 -25.83 -28.81 20.04
CA ALA A 694 -26.52 -27.83 19.21
C ALA A 694 -27.00 -26.60 20.01
N ASP A 695 -27.38 -26.75 21.28
CA ASP A 695 -27.71 -25.62 22.14
C ASP A 695 -26.44 -24.83 22.54
N PHE A 696 -26.50 -23.50 22.46
CA PHE A 696 -25.34 -22.65 22.74
C PHE A 696 -24.94 -22.70 24.22
N SER A 697 -25.92 -22.75 25.15
CA SER A 697 -25.64 -22.80 26.59
C SER A 697 -24.98 -24.11 26.99
N GLU A 698 -25.38 -25.22 26.36
CA GLU A 698 -24.74 -26.52 26.53
C GLU A 698 -23.32 -26.57 25.95
N PHE A 699 -23.12 -26.02 24.75
CA PHE A 699 -21.79 -25.82 24.16
C PHE A 699 -20.88 -25.02 25.11
N ASP A 700 -21.37 -23.89 25.62
CA ASP A 700 -20.61 -23.00 26.52
C ASP A 700 -20.18 -23.72 27.79
N ARG A 701 -21.12 -24.42 28.46
CA ARG A 701 -20.81 -25.23 29.66
C ARG A 701 -19.77 -26.31 29.38
N SER A 702 -19.86 -26.98 28.22
CA SER A 702 -18.90 -28.01 27.82
C SER A 702 -17.50 -27.42 27.58
N ALA A 703 -17.43 -26.29 26.87
CA ALA A 703 -16.18 -25.57 26.62
C ALA A 703 -15.53 -25.11 27.92
N VAL A 704 -16.30 -24.49 28.83
CA VAL A 704 -15.83 -24.08 30.16
C VAL A 704 -15.32 -25.28 30.96
N LYS A 705 -16.06 -26.40 30.97
CA LYS A 705 -15.65 -27.62 31.66
C LYS A 705 -14.31 -28.16 31.14
N LEU A 706 -14.11 -28.15 29.83
CA LEU A 706 -12.85 -28.60 29.22
C LEU A 706 -11.69 -27.67 29.57
N LEU A 707 -11.87 -26.36 29.45
CA LEU A 707 -10.85 -25.36 29.76
C LEU A 707 -10.43 -25.38 31.24
N ARG A 708 -11.39 -25.57 32.15
CA ARG A 708 -11.14 -25.71 33.59
C ARG A 708 -10.50 -27.05 33.97
N ARG A 709 -10.80 -28.12 33.24
CA ARG A 709 -10.18 -29.44 33.47
C ARG A 709 -8.72 -29.47 32.99
N GLY A 710 -8.41 -28.77 31.90
CA GLY A 710 -7.10 -28.85 31.27
C GLY A 710 -6.92 -30.15 30.46
N LEU A 711 -6.06 -30.10 29.45
CA LEU A 711 -5.64 -31.29 28.70
C LEU A 711 -4.23 -31.74 29.07
N GLN A 712 -3.41 -30.87 29.69
CA GLN A 712 -2.00 -31.15 29.96
C GLN A 712 -1.77 -32.40 30.83
N HIS A 713 -2.56 -32.59 31.89
CA HIS A 713 -2.49 -33.79 32.74
C HIS A 713 -2.95 -35.04 31.98
N SER A 714 -4.01 -34.91 31.17
CA SER A 714 -4.54 -35.98 30.32
C SER A 714 -3.55 -36.45 29.25
N ILE A 715 -2.79 -35.52 28.65
CA ILE A 715 -1.73 -35.80 27.69
C ILE A 715 -0.55 -36.48 28.39
N ALA A 716 -0.10 -35.95 29.53
CA ALA A 716 1.02 -36.49 30.29
C ALA A 716 0.75 -37.91 30.81
N TRP A 717 -0.42 -38.15 31.39
CA TRP A 717 -0.82 -39.48 31.88
C TRP A 717 -0.92 -40.52 30.76
N ARG A 718 -1.43 -40.13 29.59
CA ARG A 718 -1.54 -41.02 28.41
C ARG A 718 -0.18 -41.33 27.78
N ALA A 719 0.76 -40.39 27.83
CA ALA A 719 2.14 -40.62 27.42
C ALA A 719 2.88 -41.64 28.32
N LEU A 720 2.42 -41.85 29.56
CA LEU A 720 3.04 -42.75 30.55
C LEU A 720 2.43 -44.17 30.60
N ARG A 721 1.50 -44.55 29.71
CA ARG A 721 0.88 -45.89 29.71
C ARG A 721 1.89 -47.01 29.37
N PRO A 722 1.94 -48.14 30.12
CA PRO A 722 2.94 -49.20 29.95
C PRO A 722 3.02 -49.81 28.55
N SER A 723 1.87 -49.96 27.88
CA SER A 723 1.77 -50.54 26.53
C SER A 723 2.37 -49.68 25.42
N ARG A 724 2.70 -48.41 25.70
CA ARG A 724 3.38 -47.47 24.80
C ARG A 724 4.87 -47.28 25.17
N LEU A 725 5.24 -47.40 26.45
CA LEU A 725 6.63 -47.44 26.91
C LEU A 725 7.40 -48.67 26.40
N THR A 726 6.78 -49.84 26.40
CA THR A 726 7.37 -51.07 25.83
C THR A 726 7.54 -50.98 24.31
N ARG A 727 6.64 -50.29 23.61
CA ARG A 727 6.71 -50.07 22.14
C ARG A 727 7.75 -49.02 21.73
N ALA A 728 7.91 -47.95 22.51
CA ALA A 728 8.95 -46.95 22.29
C ALA A 728 10.36 -47.56 22.43
N ALA A 729 10.59 -48.41 23.45
CA ALA A 729 11.85 -49.13 23.66
C ALA A 729 12.21 -50.08 22.50
N VAL A 730 11.23 -50.81 21.94
CA VAL A 730 11.44 -51.72 20.80
C VAL A 730 11.79 -50.95 19.51
N SER A 731 11.19 -49.76 19.30
CA SER A 731 11.46 -48.91 18.13
C SER A 731 12.86 -48.26 18.15
N ALA A 732 13.35 -47.88 19.34
CA ALA A 732 14.71 -47.36 19.52
C ALA A 732 15.77 -48.44 19.26
N GLY A 733 15.50 -49.68 19.67
CA GLY A 733 16.38 -50.83 19.39
C GLY A 733 16.46 -51.20 17.90
N SER A 734 15.34 -51.15 17.17
CA SER A 734 15.35 -51.50 15.73
C SER A 734 16.04 -50.46 14.84
N ALA A 735 16.03 -49.18 15.24
CA ALA A 735 16.68 -48.10 14.49
C ALA A 735 18.22 -48.12 14.60
N LEU A 736 18.76 -48.71 15.67
CA LEU A 736 20.21 -48.86 15.88
C LEU A 736 20.82 -50.07 15.14
N LEU A 737 20.01 -51.08 14.80
CA LEU A 737 20.51 -52.35 14.25
C LEU A 737 20.49 -52.44 12.71
N ARG A 738 19.85 -51.50 11.99
CA ARG A 738 19.75 -51.53 10.52
C ARG A 738 19.66 -50.12 9.90
N PRO A 739 20.77 -49.49 9.49
CA PRO A 739 20.74 -48.20 8.81
C PRO A 739 20.34 -48.40 7.33
N GLY A 740 19.31 -47.68 6.85
CA GLY A 740 18.99 -47.60 5.41
C GLY A 740 17.59 -48.07 4.96
N ARG A 741 16.66 -48.40 5.87
CA ARG A 741 15.22 -48.54 5.54
C ARG A 741 14.41 -47.41 6.21
N PRO A 742 13.32 -46.91 5.59
CA PRO A 742 12.43 -45.97 6.26
C PRO A 742 11.97 -46.60 7.56
N ALA A 743 12.19 -45.93 8.68
CA ALA A 743 11.73 -46.40 9.97
C ALA A 743 10.22 -46.63 9.87
N ALA A 744 9.76 -47.84 10.19
CA ALA A 744 8.33 -48.13 10.29
C ALA A 744 7.70 -47.07 11.21
N THR A 745 6.71 -46.34 10.67
CA THR A 745 5.87 -45.30 11.31
C THR A 745 6.09 -45.16 12.81
N ARG A 746 6.67 -44.03 13.27
CA ARG A 746 6.79 -43.72 14.70
C ARG A 746 5.40 -43.62 15.34
N LYS A 747 4.88 -44.72 15.89
CA LYS A 747 3.52 -44.76 16.45
C LYS A 747 3.52 -44.58 17.96
N ALA A 748 3.34 -43.31 18.37
CA ALA A 748 2.82 -42.78 19.65
C ALA A 748 3.58 -41.52 20.10
N THR A 749 3.23 -40.36 19.54
CA THR A 749 3.75 -39.05 19.90
C THR A 749 2.92 -38.35 20.99
N ARG A 750 3.43 -37.25 21.57
CA ARG A 750 2.64 -36.40 22.48
C ARG A 750 1.40 -35.82 21.81
N THR A 751 1.46 -35.63 20.49
CA THR A 751 0.34 -35.13 19.67
C THR A 751 -0.73 -36.19 19.49
N ASP A 752 -0.36 -37.47 19.36
CA ASP A 752 -1.32 -38.58 19.37
C ASP A 752 -2.03 -38.68 20.74
N CYS A 753 -1.30 -38.41 21.83
CA CYS A 753 -1.90 -38.35 23.16
C CYS A 753 -2.87 -37.18 23.34
N LEU A 754 -2.64 -36.06 22.63
CA LEU A 754 -3.59 -34.95 22.55
C LEU A 754 -4.83 -35.35 21.75
N ALA A 755 -4.67 -36.00 20.59
CA ALA A 755 -5.79 -36.52 19.80
C ALA A 755 -6.64 -37.51 20.61
N ASP A 756 -6.03 -38.47 21.30
CA ASP A 756 -6.73 -39.43 22.17
C ASP A 756 -7.48 -38.72 23.32
N ALA A 757 -6.88 -37.69 23.91
CA ALA A 757 -7.53 -36.92 24.96
C ALA A 757 -8.73 -36.13 24.43
N LEU A 758 -8.64 -35.54 23.23
CA LEU A 758 -9.74 -34.83 22.59
C LEU A 758 -10.87 -35.78 22.16
N ARG A 759 -10.52 -36.97 21.66
CA ARG A 759 -11.47 -38.04 21.34
C ARG A 759 -12.29 -38.43 22.57
N GLU A 760 -11.65 -38.69 23.70
CA GLU A 760 -12.35 -39.10 24.93
C GLU A 760 -13.15 -37.97 25.60
N LEU A 761 -12.63 -36.73 25.55
CA LEU A 761 -13.15 -35.63 26.37
C LEU A 761 -14.13 -34.71 25.66
N ALA A 762 -14.14 -34.68 24.32
CA ALA A 762 -14.90 -33.70 23.56
C ALA A 762 -15.62 -34.26 22.33
N PHE A 763 -14.95 -35.08 21.50
CA PHE A 763 -15.44 -35.34 20.14
C PHE A 763 -15.85 -36.79 19.86
N GLY A 764 -15.51 -37.76 20.70
CA GLY A 764 -15.72 -39.18 20.36
C GLY A 764 -15.07 -39.53 19.02
N ASP A 765 -15.67 -40.46 18.29
CA ASP A 765 -15.20 -40.90 16.96
C ASP A 765 -15.77 -40.03 15.82
N THR A 766 -16.24 -38.80 16.13
CA THR A 766 -16.83 -37.89 15.14
C THR A 766 -15.82 -37.49 14.07
N THR A 767 -16.27 -37.55 12.82
CA THR A 767 -15.53 -37.17 11.63
C THR A 767 -15.88 -35.77 11.16
N MET A 768 -14.99 -35.14 10.38
CA MET A 768 -15.17 -33.78 9.90
C MET A 768 -16.48 -33.60 9.11
N THR A 769 -16.98 -34.63 8.43
CA THR A 769 -18.22 -34.58 7.65
C THR A 769 -19.50 -34.57 8.51
N GLU A 770 -19.41 -34.82 9.81
CA GLU A 770 -20.55 -34.96 10.74
C GLU A 770 -20.80 -33.66 11.55
N ALA A 771 -20.56 -32.49 10.96
CA ALA A 771 -20.77 -31.21 11.63
C ALA A 771 -22.26 -30.99 11.99
N VAL A 772 -22.52 -30.58 13.23
CA VAL A 772 -23.87 -30.36 13.77
C VAL A 772 -24.48 -29.04 13.27
N ARG A 773 -23.63 -28.09 12.87
CA ARG A 773 -24.03 -26.76 12.38
C ARG A 773 -24.38 -26.77 10.89
N VAL A 774 -25.61 -27.16 10.56
CA VAL A 774 -26.12 -27.15 9.18
C VAL A 774 -25.90 -25.78 8.54
N GLY A 775 -25.23 -25.73 7.39
CA GLY A 775 -24.97 -24.53 6.57
C GLY A 775 -23.77 -23.66 6.97
N THR A 776 -23.08 -24.00 8.08
CA THR A 776 -21.86 -23.32 8.53
C THR A 776 -20.69 -24.27 8.39
N ASP A 777 -19.75 -23.92 7.52
CA ASP A 777 -18.59 -24.75 7.27
C ASP A 777 -17.53 -24.55 8.35
N ILE A 778 -16.96 -25.63 8.86
CA ILE A 778 -15.88 -25.59 9.85
C ILE A 778 -14.60 -25.99 9.16
N VAL A 779 -13.60 -25.12 9.15
CA VAL A 779 -12.32 -25.34 8.48
C VAL A 779 -11.16 -25.21 9.46
N LEU A 780 -10.48 -26.32 9.73
CA LEU A 780 -9.32 -26.41 10.62
C LEU A 780 -8.06 -26.50 9.78
N THR A 781 -7.09 -25.62 10.03
CA THR A 781 -5.86 -25.54 9.22
C THR A 781 -4.66 -26.13 9.94
N ALA A 782 -3.90 -26.96 9.23
CA ALA A 782 -2.59 -27.48 9.63
C ALA A 782 -1.55 -27.16 8.53
N THR A 783 -0.27 -27.23 8.87
CA THR A 783 0.84 -26.98 7.95
C THR A 783 1.54 -28.28 7.62
N ASP A 784 1.68 -28.64 6.35
CA ASP A 784 2.52 -29.76 5.93
C ASP A 784 3.98 -29.31 5.80
N LEU A 785 4.84 -29.84 6.65
CA LEU A 785 6.27 -29.54 6.70
C LEU A 785 7.05 -30.11 5.51
N ILE A 786 6.53 -31.12 4.81
CA ILE A 786 7.20 -31.68 3.63
C ILE A 786 7.09 -30.69 2.46
N THR A 787 5.91 -30.09 2.30
CA THR A 787 5.61 -29.25 1.13
C THR A 787 5.63 -27.76 1.42
N GLY A 788 5.56 -27.37 2.70
CA GLY A 788 5.41 -25.97 3.12
C GLY A 788 4.03 -25.39 2.83
N THR A 789 3.01 -26.24 2.61
CA THR A 789 1.65 -25.80 2.23
C THR A 789 0.61 -26.09 3.31
N ALA A 790 -0.54 -25.42 3.23
CA ALA A 790 -1.65 -25.66 4.13
C ALA A 790 -2.41 -26.95 3.77
N VAL A 791 -2.71 -27.73 4.80
CA VAL A 791 -3.70 -28.81 4.77
C VAL A 791 -4.92 -28.31 5.55
N ARG A 792 -6.08 -28.32 4.90
CA ARG A 792 -7.33 -27.78 5.46
C ARG A 792 -8.32 -28.91 5.63
N PHE A 793 -8.65 -29.21 6.88
CA PHE A 793 -9.70 -30.15 7.24
C PHE A 793 -11.02 -29.38 7.31
N GLY A 794 -11.90 -29.58 6.35
CA GLY A 794 -13.19 -28.90 6.29
C GLY A 794 -14.35 -29.85 6.50
N SER A 795 -15.44 -29.33 7.05
CA SER A 795 -16.68 -30.10 7.21
C SER A 795 -17.33 -30.47 5.88
N ALA A 796 -17.23 -29.60 4.87
CA ALA A 796 -17.67 -29.89 3.51
C ALA A 796 -16.62 -30.69 2.71
N THR A 797 -15.33 -30.34 2.87
CA THR A 797 -14.24 -31.00 2.15
C THR A 797 -12.93 -30.85 2.90
N SER A 798 -12.13 -31.92 2.98
CA SER A 798 -10.76 -31.86 3.47
C SER A 798 -9.81 -31.89 2.28
N SER A 799 -8.79 -31.01 2.25
CA SER A 799 -7.89 -30.91 1.09
C SER A 799 -6.53 -30.29 1.40
N SER A 800 -5.56 -30.59 0.54
CA SER A 800 -4.27 -29.92 0.43
C SER A 800 -4.20 -29.18 -0.90
N SER A 801 -3.68 -27.96 -0.93
CA SER A 801 -3.53 -27.21 -2.19
C SER A 801 -2.61 -27.90 -3.19
N LYS A 802 -1.64 -28.69 -2.71
CA LYS A 802 -0.70 -29.43 -3.58
C LYS A 802 -1.28 -30.76 -4.05
N HIS A 803 -1.91 -31.52 -3.15
CA HIS A 803 -2.30 -32.90 -3.42
C HIS A 803 -3.78 -33.09 -3.79
N GLY A 804 -4.65 -32.10 -3.57
CA GLY A 804 -6.08 -32.17 -3.88
C GLY A 804 -6.94 -32.55 -2.68
N ALA A 805 -8.11 -33.14 -2.92
CA ALA A 805 -9.07 -33.50 -1.88
C ALA A 805 -8.70 -34.82 -1.18
N ILE A 806 -8.80 -34.86 0.14
CA ILE A 806 -8.65 -36.05 0.97
C ILE A 806 -9.97 -36.83 0.91
N THR A 807 -9.91 -38.10 0.49
CA THR A 807 -11.13 -38.93 0.35
C THR A 807 -11.45 -39.75 1.59
N GLU A 808 -10.47 -39.95 2.47
CA GLU A 808 -10.65 -40.73 3.69
C GLU A 808 -11.34 -39.88 4.77
N PRO A 809 -12.22 -40.48 5.60
CA PRO A 809 -12.81 -39.78 6.73
C PRO A 809 -11.73 -39.30 7.69
N VAL A 810 -11.73 -38.00 8.00
CA VAL A 810 -10.81 -37.40 8.96
C VAL A 810 -11.55 -37.22 10.29
N GLU A 811 -11.02 -37.79 11.38
CA GLU A 811 -11.56 -37.57 12.72
C GLU A 811 -11.29 -36.13 13.19
N VAL A 812 -12.29 -35.50 13.81
CA VAL A 812 -12.20 -34.12 14.34
C VAL A 812 -11.07 -34.00 15.36
N ALA A 813 -10.92 -34.99 16.24
CA ALA A 813 -9.87 -35.02 17.25
C ALA A 813 -8.46 -35.00 16.63
N ASN A 814 -8.26 -35.73 15.52
CA ASN A 814 -6.99 -35.75 14.79
C ASN A 814 -6.74 -34.42 14.05
N ALA A 815 -7.77 -33.84 13.44
CA ALA A 815 -7.67 -32.55 12.76
C ALA A 815 -7.30 -31.41 13.72
N VAL A 816 -7.93 -31.35 14.89
CA VAL A 816 -7.60 -30.38 15.95
C VAL A 816 -6.18 -30.60 16.48
N ALA A 817 -5.80 -31.85 16.75
CA ALA A 817 -4.46 -32.17 17.25
C ALA A 817 -3.37 -31.82 16.25
N ALA A 818 -3.57 -32.09 14.95
CA ALA A 818 -2.65 -31.69 13.88
C ALA A 818 -2.53 -30.17 13.77
N SER A 819 -3.65 -29.45 13.81
CA SER A 819 -3.70 -27.98 13.79
C SER A 819 -3.02 -27.33 15.00
N ALA A 820 -2.91 -28.04 16.12
CA ALA A 820 -2.29 -27.58 17.36
C ALA A 820 -0.85 -28.09 17.61
N ALA A 821 -0.27 -28.83 16.66
CA ALA A 821 1.03 -29.49 16.79
C ALA A 821 2.22 -28.50 16.66
N PHE A 822 2.34 -27.56 17.60
CA PHE A 822 3.34 -26.50 17.53
C PHE A 822 4.75 -27.06 17.75
N PRO A 823 5.72 -26.90 16.81
CA PRO A 823 6.98 -27.65 16.81
C PRO A 823 7.83 -27.55 18.09
N LEU A 824 7.72 -26.44 18.83
CA LEU A 824 8.47 -26.25 20.08
C LEU A 824 7.86 -26.99 21.27
N LEU A 825 6.61 -27.47 21.17
CA LEU A 825 5.84 -28.07 22.27
C LEU A 825 5.38 -29.49 21.94
N LEU A 826 4.97 -29.73 20.70
CA LEU A 826 4.37 -30.96 20.22
C LEU A 826 5.04 -31.37 18.89
N PRO A 827 5.43 -32.64 18.73
CA PRO A 827 6.01 -33.13 17.48
C PRO A 827 4.97 -33.16 16.35
N ALA A 828 5.43 -33.07 15.10
CA ALA A 828 4.58 -33.18 13.92
C ALA A 828 3.91 -34.55 13.82
N VAL A 829 2.71 -34.58 13.22
CA VAL A 829 1.89 -35.78 13.00
C VAL A 829 2.13 -36.30 11.59
N GLU A 830 2.52 -37.56 11.47
CA GLU A 830 2.73 -38.22 10.18
C GLU A 830 1.47 -38.97 9.76
N GLN A 831 0.99 -38.72 8.54
CA GLN A 831 -0.19 -39.38 7.95
C GLN A 831 0.08 -39.66 6.47
N GLU A 832 -0.61 -40.64 5.89
CA GLU A 832 -0.48 -40.96 4.45
C GLU A 832 -1.86 -41.12 3.78
N PRO A 833 -2.69 -40.06 3.78
CA PRO A 833 -4.06 -40.17 3.31
C PRO A 833 -4.14 -40.33 1.79
N LEU A 834 -5.24 -40.92 1.34
CA LEU A 834 -5.58 -41.01 -0.08
C LEU A 834 -6.10 -39.65 -0.58
N PHE A 835 -5.44 -39.12 -1.60
CA PHE A 835 -5.84 -37.88 -2.28
C PHE A 835 -6.49 -38.15 -3.63
N THR A 836 -7.42 -37.29 -4.03
CA THR A 836 -7.96 -37.23 -5.40
C THR A 836 -7.73 -35.84 -5.99
N ARG A 837 -7.13 -35.79 -7.18
CA ARG A 837 -6.98 -34.57 -7.99
C ARG A 837 -7.26 -34.90 -9.45
N ALA A 838 -8.23 -34.20 -10.03
CA ALA A 838 -8.79 -34.51 -11.36
C ALA A 838 -9.29 -35.97 -11.46
N THR A 839 -8.44 -36.90 -11.89
CA THR A 839 -8.75 -38.32 -12.10
C THR A 839 -7.79 -39.30 -11.41
N SER A 840 -6.67 -38.82 -10.84
CA SER A 840 -5.68 -39.67 -10.16
C SER A 840 -5.98 -39.79 -8.67
N ARG A 841 -5.91 -41.02 -8.15
CA ARG A 841 -5.95 -41.32 -6.71
C ARG A 841 -4.59 -41.80 -6.23
N THR A 842 -3.97 -41.06 -5.32
CA THR A 842 -2.59 -41.34 -4.87
C THR A 842 -2.46 -41.12 -3.36
N HIS A 843 -1.75 -42.03 -2.70
CA HIS A 843 -1.30 -41.84 -1.33
C HIS A 843 -0.11 -40.88 -1.32
N HIS A 844 -0.14 -39.90 -0.41
CA HIS A 844 0.97 -38.98 -0.21
C HIS A 844 1.27 -38.84 1.29
N PRO A 845 2.54 -38.97 1.71
CA PRO A 845 2.91 -38.72 3.09
C PRO A 845 2.77 -37.23 3.41
N LEU A 846 2.17 -36.93 4.56
CA LEU A 846 2.04 -35.61 5.15
C LEU A 846 2.78 -35.59 6.48
N LEU A 847 3.52 -34.51 6.75
CA LEU A 847 4.12 -34.26 8.05
C LEU A 847 3.51 -32.98 8.64
N LEU A 848 2.43 -33.14 9.39
CA LEU A 848 1.56 -32.06 9.83
C LEU A 848 2.07 -31.40 11.12
N ALA A 849 2.22 -30.08 11.07
CA ALA A 849 2.47 -29.22 12.22
C ALA A 849 1.35 -28.17 12.38
N ASP A 850 1.45 -27.38 13.44
CA ASP A 850 0.49 -26.31 13.76
C ASP A 850 0.20 -25.42 12.54
N GLY A 851 -1.08 -25.12 12.33
CA GLY A 851 -1.54 -24.29 11.21
C GLY A 851 -0.99 -22.86 11.26
N GLY A 852 -0.64 -22.40 12.46
CA GLY A 852 -0.12 -21.06 12.68
C GLY A 852 1.21 -20.78 11.98
N LEU A 853 1.98 -21.82 11.64
CA LEU A 853 3.19 -21.66 10.82
C LEU A 853 2.90 -21.12 9.42
N TYR A 854 1.72 -21.45 8.86
CA TYR A 854 1.28 -21.00 7.55
C TYR A 854 0.34 -19.79 7.63
N ASP A 855 -0.67 -19.86 8.48
CA ASP A 855 -1.66 -18.81 8.69
C ASP A 855 -2.15 -18.89 10.15
N ASN A 856 -1.75 -17.94 11.00
CA ASN A 856 -2.17 -17.95 12.40
C ASN A 856 -3.50 -17.23 12.65
N LEU A 857 -3.96 -16.39 11.73
CA LEU A 857 -5.21 -15.63 11.89
C LEU A 857 -6.42 -16.38 11.32
N GLY A 858 -6.22 -17.29 10.37
CA GLY A 858 -7.31 -18.05 9.74
C GLY A 858 -7.95 -17.30 8.58
N LEU A 859 -7.24 -16.31 8.05
CA LEU A 859 -7.77 -15.39 7.06
C LEU A 859 -7.63 -15.93 5.64
N THR A 860 -6.68 -16.83 5.38
CA THR A 860 -6.46 -17.36 4.02
C THR A 860 -7.67 -18.14 3.51
N VAL A 861 -8.44 -18.79 4.39
CA VAL A 861 -9.70 -19.46 4.04
C VAL A 861 -10.78 -18.45 3.65
N LEU A 862 -10.76 -17.29 4.30
CA LEU A 862 -11.77 -16.24 4.19
C LEU A 862 -11.42 -15.19 3.12
N GLN A 863 -10.29 -15.32 2.43
CA GLN A 863 -9.89 -14.38 1.41
C GLN A 863 -10.96 -14.29 0.30
N PRO A 864 -11.44 -13.09 -0.05
CA PRO A 864 -12.37 -12.91 -1.16
C PRO A 864 -11.72 -13.27 -2.51
N GLY A 865 -12.51 -13.85 -3.42
CA GLY A 865 -12.08 -14.10 -4.81
C GLY A 865 -11.10 -15.27 -5.00
N ARG A 866 -11.09 -16.26 -4.10
CA ARG A 866 -10.22 -17.45 -4.27
C ARG A 866 -10.69 -18.31 -5.45
N SER A 867 -9.72 -18.71 -6.29
CA SER A 867 -9.98 -19.56 -7.45
C SER A 867 -10.13 -21.04 -7.07
N ALA A 868 -11.15 -21.68 -7.66
CA ALA A 868 -11.43 -23.11 -7.51
C ALA A 868 -10.37 -24.02 -8.14
N HIS A 869 -9.49 -23.45 -8.96
CA HIS A 869 -8.40 -24.21 -9.58
C HIS A 869 -7.34 -24.64 -8.56
N TYR A 870 -7.11 -23.86 -7.51
CA TYR A 870 -6.01 -24.07 -6.55
C TYR A 870 -6.48 -24.54 -5.18
N THR A 871 -7.76 -24.37 -4.85
CA THR A 871 -8.27 -24.73 -3.53
C THR A 871 -9.75 -25.11 -3.59
N HIS A 872 -10.13 -26.06 -2.74
CA HIS A 872 -11.53 -26.45 -2.56
C HIS A 872 -12.25 -25.62 -1.50
N HIS A 873 -11.53 -24.75 -0.77
CA HIS A 873 -12.05 -23.95 0.33
C HIS A 873 -12.30 -22.52 -0.15
N ILE A 874 -13.47 -22.31 -0.74
CA ILE A 874 -13.92 -21.05 -1.34
C ILE A 874 -15.24 -20.66 -0.72
N TYR A 875 -15.31 -19.43 -0.23
CA TYR A 875 -16.48 -18.91 0.45
C TYR A 875 -16.76 -17.51 -0.09
N ASN A 876 -18.01 -17.28 -0.49
CA ASN A 876 -18.49 -15.94 -0.80
C ASN A 876 -19.03 -15.34 0.51
N ILE A 877 -18.30 -14.38 1.06
CA ILE A 877 -18.62 -13.71 2.31
C ILE A 877 -18.47 -12.20 2.11
N ASN A 878 -19.33 -11.44 2.78
CA ASN A 878 -19.33 -9.98 2.72
C ASN A 878 -18.64 -9.37 3.93
N TYR A 879 -18.67 -10.07 5.07
CA TYR A 879 -18.11 -9.60 6.33
C TYR A 879 -17.10 -10.60 6.88
N ILE A 880 -16.03 -10.08 7.50
CA ILE A 880 -15.09 -10.90 8.27
C ILE A 880 -15.09 -10.43 9.72
N VAL A 881 -15.31 -11.37 10.64
CA VAL A 881 -15.04 -11.18 12.07
C VAL A 881 -13.78 -11.97 12.40
N SER A 882 -12.69 -11.26 12.69
CA SER A 882 -11.40 -11.85 13.03
C SER A 882 -11.14 -11.73 14.53
N CYS A 883 -11.03 -12.86 15.21
CA CYS A 883 -10.70 -12.94 16.63
C CYS A 883 -9.22 -13.33 16.76
N ASP A 884 -8.41 -12.40 17.25
CA ASP A 884 -6.96 -12.56 17.38
C ASP A 884 -6.53 -12.59 18.85
N ALA A 885 -6.10 -13.76 19.30
CA ALA A 885 -5.60 -14.02 20.65
C ALA A 885 -4.09 -13.76 20.83
N GLY A 886 -3.49 -12.94 19.96
CA GLY A 886 -2.10 -12.51 20.02
C GLY A 886 -1.79 -11.65 21.26
N ARG A 887 -0.50 -11.62 21.65
CA ARG A 887 -0.04 -11.07 22.94
C ARG A 887 0.18 -9.55 23.01
N GLY A 888 0.01 -8.80 21.92
CA GLY A 888 0.39 -7.38 21.90
C GLY A 888 1.90 -7.16 21.77
N LEU A 889 2.29 -5.89 21.62
CA LEU A 889 3.67 -5.43 21.76
C LEU A 889 4.03 -5.35 23.26
N LEU A 890 4.25 -6.49 23.90
CA LEU A 890 4.79 -6.53 25.26
C LEU A 890 6.32 -6.36 25.21
N GLN A 891 6.86 -5.60 26.17
CA GLN A 891 8.30 -5.45 26.34
C GLN A 891 8.90 -6.79 26.80
N LYS A 892 9.60 -7.50 25.90
CA LYS A 892 10.20 -8.82 26.19
C LYS A 892 11.68 -8.67 26.55
N LYS A 893 12.17 -9.43 27.53
CA LYS A 893 13.59 -9.48 27.94
C LYS A 893 14.48 -10.01 26.80
N ALA A 894 15.73 -9.54 26.73
CA ALA A 894 16.70 -9.95 25.71
C ALA A 894 17.08 -11.45 25.84
N PRO A 895 17.03 -12.24 24.76
CA PRO A 895 17.44 -13.64 24.81
C PRO A 895 18.96 -13.79 24.67
N HIS A 896 19.64 -14.16 25.75
CA HIS A 896 21.11 -14.29 25.75
C HIS A 896 21.63 -15.67 25.29
N PHE A 897 20.79 -16.71 25.33
CA PHE A 897 21.20 -18.09 25.03
C PHE A 897 20.57 -18.62 23.73
N LEU A 898 21.25 -19.57 23.05
CA LEU A 898 20.84 -20.13 21.76
C LEU A 898 19.37 -20.61 21.70
N PRO A 899 18.84 -21.38 22.69
CA PRO A 899 17.42 -21.79 22.66
C PRO A 899 16.46 -20.61 22.79
N GLY A 900 16.83 -19.60 23.59
CA GLY A 900 16.08 -18.36 23.73
C GLY A 900 16.08 -17.53 22.45
N ARG A 901 17.23 -17.47 21.76
CA ARG A 901 17.36 -16.78 20.46
C ARG A 901 16.53 -17.46 19.38
N LEU A 902 16.63 -18.79 19.25
CA LEU A 902 15.85 -19.54 18.26
C LEU A 902 14.34 -19.36 18.49
N LYS A 903 13.88 -19.48 19.73
CA LYS A 903 12.48 -19.23 20.10
C LYS A 903 12.07 -17.80 19.74
N ARG A 904 12.91 -16.79 20.04
CA ARG A 904 12.60 -15.39 19.74
C ARG A 904 12.55 -15.14 18.23
N THR A 905 13.44 -15.74 17.44
CA THR A 905 13.43 -15.64 15.97
C THR A 905 12.14 -16.20 15.40
N VAL A 906 11.71 -17.39 15.82
CA VAL A 906 10.43 -17.98 15.39
C VAL A 906 9.25 -17.10 15.79
N GLU A 907 9.24 -16.58 17.03
CA GLU A 907 8.18 -15.65 17.48
C GLU A 907 8.13 -14.37 16.63
N ILE A 908 9.27 -13.79 16.24
CA ILE A 908 9.32 -12.58 15.41
C ILE A 908 8.80 -12.85 14.00
N ILE A 909 9.23 -13.95 13.38
CA ILE A 909 8.75 -14.35 12.04
C ILE A 909 7.23 -14.56 12.07
N HIS A 910 6.74 -15.25 13.11
CA HIS A 910 5.31 -15.49 13.33
C HIS A 910 4.52 -14.20 13.55
N GLU A 911 5.02 -13.28 14.40
CA GLU A 911 4.40 -11.96 14.64
C GLU A 911 4.36 -11.13 13.34
N ARG A 912 5.39 -11.22 12.49
CA ARG A 912 5.46 -10.50 11.21
C ARG A 912 4.45 -11.05 10.19
N ALA A 913 4.32 -12.37 10.07
CA ALA A 913 3.32 -13.00 9.22
C ALA A 913 1.88 -12.63 9.64
N GLN A 914 1.62 -12.53 10.95
CA GLN A 914 0.33 -12.04 11.46
C GLN A 914 0.06 -10.59 11.06
N ASN A 915 1.04 -9.70 11.17
CA ASN A 915 0.87 -8.30 10.78
C ASN A 915 0.54 -8.16 9.28
N GLU A 916 1.13 -8.99 8.43
CA GLU A 916 0.77 -9.05 7.01
C GLU A 916 -0.70 -9.48 6.82
N GLY A 917 -1.16 -10.51 7.54
CA GLY A 917 -2.56 -10.93 7.52
C GLY A 917 -3.53 -9.83 7.97
N ARG A 918 -3.17 -9.04 8.98
CA ARG A 918 -3.95 -7.86 9.40
C ARG A 918 -4.00 -6.79 8.32
N GLY A 919 -2.86 -6.51 7.66
CA GLY A 919 -2.79 -5.57 6.54
C GLY A 919 -3.73 -5.96 5.39
N LYS A 920 -3.75 -7.25 5.04
CA LYS A 920 -4.63 -7.80 3.99
C LYS A 920 -6.12 -7.55 4.25
N LEU A 921 -6.59 -7.60 5.51
CA LEU A 921 -7.99 -7.26 5.82
C LEU A 921 -8.33 -5.82 5.44
N HIS A 922 -7.45 -4.88 5.78
CA HIS A 922 -7.62 -3.48 5.40
C HIS A 922 -7.54 -3.31 3.87
N GLU A 923 -6.65 -4.03 3.20
CA GLU A 923 -6.56 -4.02 1.73
C GLU A 923 -7.85 -4.55 1.07
N TRP A 924 -8.41 -5.66 1.57
CA TRP A 924 -9.64 -6.26 1.03
C TRP A 924 -10.84 -5.32 1.21
N ALA A 925 -10.97 -4.69 2.37
CA ALA A 925 -12.00 -3.69 2.62
C ALA A 925 -11.81 -2.44 1.74
N ALA A 926 -10.57 -1.91 1.65
CA ALA A 926 -10.25 -0.75 0.81
C ALA A 926 -10.35 -1.02 -0.70
N ALA A 927 -10.33 -2.29 -1.11
CA ALA A 927 -10.61 -2.73 -2.48
C ALA A 927 -12.11 -2.98 -2.73
N GLY A 928 -12.97 -2.80 -1.73
CA GLY A 928 -14.41 -3.06 -1.83
C GLY A 928 -14.74 -4.55 -2.03
N LEU A 929 -13.86 -5.44 -1.59
CA LEU A 929 -14.09 -6.90 -1.62
C LEU A 929 -14.85 -7.40 -0.38
N LEU A 930 -14.92 -6.58 0.67
CA LEU A 930 -15.71 -6.82 1.88
C LEU A 930 -16.57 -5.58 2.13
N ASP A 931 -17.82 -5.79 2.57
CA ASP A 931 -18.71 -4.73 3.02
C ASP A 931 -18.26 -4.14 4.38
N GLY A 932 -17.53 -4.94 5.16
CA GLY A 932 -16.88 -4.51 6.40
C GLY A 932 -16.12 -5.65 7.07
N PHE A 933 -15.22 -5.32 7.99
CA PHE A 933 -14.61 -6.33 8.85
C PHE A 933 -14.37 -5.78 10.25
N THR A 934 -14.37 -6.67 11.23
CA THR A 934 -14.03 -6.35 12.62
C THR A 934 -12.90 -7.25 13.07
N MET A 935 -11.95 -6.68 13.83
CA MET A 935 -10.83 -7.43 14.39
C MET A 935 -10.76 -7.24 15.90
N ALA A 936 -11.26 -8.23 16.64
CA ALA A 936 -11.13 -8.28 18.09
C ALA A 936 -9.75 -8.81 18.46
N TYR A 937 -8.92 -7.95 19.03
CA TYR A 937 -7.54 -8.28 19.38
C TYR A 937 -7.35 -8.34 20.89
N LEU A 938 -7.02 -9.52 21.43
CA LEU A 938 -6.85 -9.75 22.86
C LEU A 938 -5.85 -8.76 23.49
N GLY A 939 -4.73 -8.52 22.81
CA GLY A 939 -3.69 -7.57 23.21
C GLY A 939 -3.93 -6.12 22.78
N MET A 940 -5.15 -5.75 22.36
CA MET A 940 -5.49 -4.37 22.01
C MET A 940 -5.25 -3.46 23.20
N ARG A 941 -4.58 -2.33 23.00
CA ARG A 941 -4.38 -1.35 24.08
C ARG A 941 -5.72 -0.73 24.44
N ASP A 942 -5.97 -0.61 25.73
CA ASP A 942 -7.28 -0.21 26.25
C ASP A 942 -7.67 1.21 25.80
N GLU A 943 -6.68 2.10 25.63
CA GLU A 943 -6.91 3.47 25.15
C GLU A 943 -7.23 3.55 23.65
N ARG A 944 -7.07 2.45 22.91
CA ARG A 944 -7.36 2.37 21.46
C ARG A 944 -8.72 1.77 21.16
N ILE A 945 -9.48 1.37 22.18
CA ILE A 945 -10.84 0.89 21.99
C ILE A 945 -11.72 2.13 21.71
N PRO A 946 -12.45 2.16 20.59
CA PRO A 946 -13.15 3.36 20.12
C PRO A 946 -14.31 3.78 21.04
N VAL A 947 -14.85 2.84 21.81
CA VAL A 947 -15.95 3.09 22.75
C VAL A 947 -15.47 2.76 24.17
N PRO A 948 -15.56 3.69 25.13
CA PRO A 948 -15.25 3.42 26.52
C PRO A 948 -16.15 2.31 27.08
N VAL A 949 -15.55 1.27 27.64
CA VAL A 949 -16.27 0.17 28.31
C VAL A 949 -16.07 0.33 29.82
N ALA A 950 -17.15 0.58 30.55
CA ALA A 950 -17.10 1.00 31.96
C ALA A 950 -16.40 -0.02 32.90
N ASP A 951 -16.53 -1.31 32.62
CA ASP A 951 -15.97 -2.43 33.39
C ASP A 951 -14.92 -3.24 32.59
N LEU A 952 -14.22 -2.58 31.66
CA LEU A 952 -13.25 -3.22 30.77
C LEU A 952 -12.21 -4.03 31.56
N VAL A 953 -12.06 -5.31 31.21
CA VAL A 953 -10.95 -6.13 31.72
C VAL A 953 -9.66 -5.65 31.07
N PRO A 954 -8.66 -5.06 31.78
CA PRO A 954 -7.50 -4.45 31.14
C PRO A 954 -6.64 -5.44 30.35
N HIS A 955 -6.01 -4.99 29.27
CA HIS A 955 -5.21 -5.85 28.39
C HIS A 955 -4.02 -6.49 29.13
N GLU A 956 -3.39 -5.76 30.04
CA GLU A 956 -2.24 -6.23 30.84
C GLU A 956 -2.59 -7.46 31.70
N ARG A 957 -3.85 -7.55 32.16
CA ARG A 957 -4.34 -8.66 33.00
C ARG A 957 -4.38 -9.99 32.23
N VAL A 958 -4.55 -9.95 30.91
CA VAL A 958 -4.76 -11.15 30.09
C VAL A 958 -3.60 -11.43 29.12
N ALA A 959 -2.82 -10.42 28.74
CA ALA A 959 -1.78 -10.52 27.71
C ALA A 959 -0.62 -11.46 28.13
N THR A 960 -0.38 -11.57 29.43
CA THR A 960 0.70 -12.39 30.01
C THR A 960 0.33 -13.86 30.19
N TYR A 961 -0.94 -14.24 29.99
CA TYR A 961 -1.39 -15.61 30.19
C TYR A 961 -0.64 -16.59 29.24
N PRO A 962 -0.11 -17.71 29.76
CA PRO A 962 0.74 -18.60 28.98
C PRO A 962 -0.05 -19.34 27.87
N THR A 963 0.65 -19.62 26.77
CA THR A 963 0.14 -20.46 25.69
C THR A 963 0.44 -21.92 26.02
N ASN A 964 -0.48 -22.60 26.68
CA ASN A 964 -0.40 -24.02 27.03
C ASN A 964 -1.80 -24.65 27.06
N PHE A 965 -1.88 -25.90 27.53
CA PHE A 965 -3.12 -26.68 27.70
C PHE A 965 -3.42 -26.98 29.18
N ALA A 966 -2.89 -26.17 30.10
CA ALA A 966 -3.11 -26.33 31.53
C ALA A 966 -4.55 -25.98 31.92
N ALA A 967 -5.00 -26.53 33.05
CA ALA A 967 -6.28 -26.19 33.65
C ALA A 967 -6.34 -24.68 33.97
N MET A 968 -7.41 -24.01 33.55
CA MET A 968 -7.60 -22.59 33.81
C MET A 968 -8.30 -22.36 35.16
N SER A 969 -7.83 -21.37 35.92
CA SER A 969 -8.57 -20.88 37.08
C SER A 969 -9.85 -20.19 36.61
N THR A 970 -10.90 -20.20 37.44
CA THR A 970 -12.15 -19.47 37.13
C THR A 970 -11.87 -18.00 36.87
N ARG A 971 -11.01 -17.38 37.70
CA ARG A 971 -10.63 -15.97 37.58
C ARG A 971 -9.98 -15.62 36.24
N ASP A 972 -9.12 -16.48 35.71
CA ASP A 972 -8.41 -16.23 34.45
C ASP A 972 -9.30 -16.51 33.23
N LEU A 973 -10.13 -17.56 33.32
CA LEU A 973 -11.11 -17.89 32.31
C LEU A 973 -12.15 -16.78 32.15
N ASP A 974 -12.69 -16.28 33.26
CA ASP A 974 -13.66 -15.19 33.26
C ASP A 974 -13.03 -13.90 32.70
N ALA A 975 -11.77 -13.60 33.04
CA ALA A 975 -11.09 -12.43 32.51
C ALA A 975 -10.89 -12.51 30.98
N LEU A 976 -10.47 -13.67 30.47
CA LEU A 976 -10.24 -13.87 29.03
C LEU A 976 -11.54 -13.87 28.22
N THR A 977 -12.58 -14.53 28.72
CA THR A 977 -13.90 -14.58 28.07
C THR A 977 -14.57 -13.21 28.10
N LEU A 978 -14.64 -12.55 29.27
CA LEU A 978 -15.27 -11.23 29.41
C LEU A 978 -14.58 -10.19 28.50
N ARG A 979 -13.24 -10.21 28.40
CA ARG A 979 -12.56 -9.29 27.47
C ARG A 979 -12.91 -9.57 26.01
N GLY A 980 -13.01 -10.84 25.60
CA GLY A 980 -13.46 -11.21 24.26
C GLY A 980 -14.86 -10.69 23.95
N GLU A 981 -15.78 -10.82 24.91
CA GLU A 981 -17.14 -10.28 24.81
C GLU A 981 -17.13 -8.75 24.67
N GLN A 982 -16.42 -8.07 25.56
CA GLN A 982 -16.31 -6.60 25.58
C GLN A 982 -15.73 -6.05 24.28
N LEU A 983 -14.68 -6.66 23.73
CA LEU A 983 -14.08 -6.22 22.48
C LEU A 983 -15.02 -6.40 21.29
N ILE A 984 -15.70 -7.54 21.16
CA ILE A 984 -16.67 -7.72 20.06
C ILE A 984 -17.80 -6.69 20.18
N ARG A 985 -18.37 -6.50 21.37
CA ARG A 985 -19.46 -5.53 21.57
C ARG A 985 -19.04 -4.08 21.31
N ALA A 986 -17.79 -3.72 21.62
CA ALA A 986 -17.28 -2.37 21.40
C ALA A 986 -16.90 -2.11 19.93
N LEU A 987 -16.37 -3.12 19.23
CA LEU A 987 -15.81 -2.96 17.90
C LEU A 987 -16.84 -3.20 16.79
N LEU A 988 -17.69 -4.21 16.93
CA LEU A 988 -18.60 -4.66 15.87
C LEU A 988 -19.59 -3.57 15.43
N PRO A 989 -20.23 -2.78 16.34
CA PRO A 989 -21.12 -1.69 15.93
C PRO A 989 -20.43 -0.54 15.19
N ILE A 990 -19.13 -0.35 15.43
CA ILE A 990 -18.36 0.73 14.80
C ILE A 990 -17.86 0.31 13.42
N TYR A 991 -17.30 -0.90 13.31
CA TYR A 991 -16.62 -1.35 12.09
C TYR A 991 -17.50 -2.21 11.17
N CYS A 992 -18.59 -2.77 11.70
CA CYS A 992 -19.60 -3.51 10.95
C CYS A 992 -21.01 -3.12 11.39
N PRO A 993 -21.41 -1.84 11.31
CA PRO A 993 -22.71 -1.34 11.78
C PRO A 993 -23.92 -2.01 11.11
N ARG A 994 -23.73 -2.70 9.98
CA ARG A 994 -24.79 -3.45 9.28
C ARG A 994 -25.05 -4.83 9.85
N LEU A 995 -24.20 -5.31 10.77
CA LEU A 995 -24.35 -6.61 11.43
C LEU A 995 -25.05 -6.49 12.80
N THR A 996 -24.95 -5.33 13.45
CA THR A 996 -25.49 -5.07 14.79
C THR A 996 -26.53 -3.99 14.72
#